data_AF-A0A7W3MU98-F1
#
_entry.id   AF-A0A7W3MU98-F1
#
_cell.length_a   1.000
_cell.length_b   1.000
_cell.length_c   1.000
_cell.angle_alpha   90.00
_cell.angle_beta   90.00
_cell.angle_gamma   90.00
#
_symmetry.space_group_name_H-M   'P 1'
#
loop_
_entity.id
_entity.type
_entity.pdbx_description
1 polymer ?
#
loop_
_entity_poly.entity_id
_entity_poly.type
_entity_poly.pdbx_seq_one_letter_code
_entity_poly.pdbx_strand_id
1 'polypeptide(L)'
;MGRWGERIDLQLDGVWTDITGRVYNRDPIVITRGRSGEGTVAERSSCTLTLNNRDGWFSQGNPRSPYYEVLTRNTPLRVWIPTSAHVWLPGGTGDRVTTGDDATHPVGDLDVRVEATLDWSRPVDLAAKYVGGAVNQRSWGLSIGLESTPTLIWSPDGTFASLRTARATEQLPPGWLHRAVRAVLDVDNGAGGWTVTFYVGDTVAGPWTQIGAPVTGTGVTSVFDSTAPIEVGATDALTLPPPEGRLHAFELRSGIGGTAVASWTAANLTVGATSFVDDQGRTWTVGGNAEISNRDVRFVGEVARWPVASDRSGRDVHVKVTASGIMRRLQQGPSPLQSPARRDMANPARTDIAGYWPCEDDKAATALASALPNHPPMRFTGAPALAEYSDYLPSGPLPLVKTGRFHATVPTYTETGENVIRWYARFSAAPAAEQRVMVAATTGTAARWELWVRTTGGGRLLIFDRDGIQLADSGWIAFDVHTSGDMVMRVFMRQSGANVDWVMGRESFDVPDATWTDVGTTGTLAAHTAGRVTSIQLNPDGNLGDVVLGHLVLANAETAFDASGAALTAHTLEPPADRVTRLCAEENIPLTLVGPDSGIVRMGAQSIATLMDLLREAETADIGILHEPRHKLGLAYRTREGLYAQTPAVVLDYAAKHITGDLAPVDDDQATRNDIEVKRPRGSSYRAVLESGPLSVQAPPAGVGRYDESIEVNVGRDLALPDQAGWRLHLGTWDEPRYPTLEVHLANPHLGADLVAGLLALDVGDRIRIDNPPDWLPAEAIDQIVAGTVETITLTEYKIRFNLVPARPWDVASYEQGRRDTAGSELAAAVDADDTTLTVATTVGPAWTTNPADLPLDIVVGGERMTVTAITGAASPQTFTVTRSVNGISKAHAAGASVSLADRAIRAL
;
A
#
# COMPACT_ATOMS: atom_id res chain seq x y z
N MET A 1 2.76 -33.65 18.99
CA MET A 1 2.04 -32.98 17.91
C MET A 1 0.57 -32.97 18.31
N GLY A 2 -0.05 -31.80 18.30
CA GLY A 2 -1.49 -31.64 18.41
C GLY A 2 -2.23 -32.29 17.25
N ARG A 3 -3.56 -32.36 17.39
CA ARG A 3 -4.48 -32.87 16.38
C ARG A 3 -4.33 -32.19 15.01
N TRP A 4 -3.83 -30.95 14.98
CA TRP A 4 -3.68 -30.13 13.78
C TRP A 4 -2.28 -30.15 13.17
N GLY A 5 -1.35 -30.89 13.79
CA GLY A 5 0.01 -31.02 13.28
C GLY A 5 0.84 -29.75 13.38
N GLU A 6 0.48 -28.81 14.27
CA GLU A 6 1.16 -27.53 14.44
C GLU A 6 2.67 -27.70 14.66
N ARG A 7 3.42 -26.73 14.13
CA ARG A 7 4.87 -26.69 14.14
C ARG A 7 5.35 -25.35 14.63
N ILE A 8 6.42 -25.40 15.42
CA ILE A 8 7.05 -24.23 16.02
C ILE A 8 8.53 -24.32 15.69
N ASP A 9 9.03 -23.33 14.97
CA ASP A 9 10.45 -23.25 14.62
C ASP A 9 11.08 -22.00 15.23
N LEU A 10 12.37 -22.12 15.57
CA LEU A 10 13.24 -20.98 15.89
C LEU A 10 14.31 -20.85 14.81
N GLN A 11 14.65 -19.63 14.42
CA GLN A 11 15.79 -19.39 13.56
C GLN A 11 17.07 -19.29 14.40
N LEU A 12 17.88 -20.34 14.38
CA LEU A 12 19.12 -20.48 15.13
C LEU A 12 20.27 -20.52 14.13
N ASP A 13 21.23 -19.60 14.26
CA ASP A 13 22.36 -19.47 13.32
C ASP A 13 21.92 -19.37 11.84
N GLY A 14 20.85 -18.61 11.59
CA GLY A 14 20.25 -18.45 10.26
C GLY A 14 19.36 -19.61 9.80
N VAL A 15 19.33 -20.75 10.50
CA VAL A 15 18.58 -21.94 10.12
C VAL A 15 17.32 -22.13 10.96
N TRP A 16 16.18 -22.36 10.30
CA TRP A 16 14.94 -22.73 10.98
C TRP A 16 15.05 -24.13 11.57
N THR A 17 14.95 -24.23 12.90
CA THR A 17 15.03 -25.46 13.68
C THR A 17 13.68 -25.76 14.32
N ASP A 18 13.13 -26.95 14.04
CA ASP A 18 11.88 -27.42 14.66
C ASP A 18 12.08 -27.68 16.17
N ILE A 19 11.32 -26.95 16.97
CA ILE A 19 11.29 -27.08 18.44
C ILE A 19 9.93 -27.57 18.94
N THR A 20 9.04 -28.06 18.08
CA THR A 20 7.69 -28.49 18.42
C THR A 20 7.68 -29.50 19.57
N GLY A 21 8.61 -30.46 19.57
CA GLY A 21 8.75 -31.46 20.65
C GLY A 21 9.16 -30.88 22.01
N ARG A 22 9.55 -29.60 22.07
CA ARG A 22 9.94 -28.87 23.28
C ARG A 22 8.82 -27.99 23.83
N VAL A 23 7.75 -27.74 23.08
CA VAL A 23 6.62 -26.92 23.54
C VAL A 23 5.77 -27.73 24.52
N TYR A 24 5.45 -27.16 25.69
CA TYR A 24 4.57 -27.79 26.65
C TYR A 24 3.10 -27.67 26.23
N ASN A 25 2.34 -28.75 26.45
CA ASN A 25 0.89 -28.76 26.22
C ASN A 25 0.07 -28.20 27.40
N ARG A 26 0.71 -27.86 28.53
CA ARG A 26 0.02 -27.40 29.74
C ARG A 26 -0.55 -25.98 29.60
N ASP A 27 0.08 -25.17 28.74
CA ASP A 27 -0.30 -23.80 28.42
C ASP A 27 -0.65 -23.77 26.92
N PRO A 28 -1.74 -23.10 26.50
CA PRO A 28 -2.06 -22.95 25.09
C PRO A 28 -1.01 -22.11 24.37
N ILE A 29 -0.83 -22.37 23.07
CA ILE A 29 -0.23 -21.40 22.17
C ILE A 29 -1.30 -20.35 21.87
N VAL A 30 -1.01 -19.08 22.18
CA VAL A 30 -1.95 -17.97 21.94
C VAL A 30 -1.30 -16.98 21.00
N ILE A 31 -1.94 -16.74 19.86
CA ILE A 31 -1.52 -15.76 18.84
C ILE A 31 -2.54 -14.63 18.81
N THR A 32 -2.09 -13.39 18.84
CA THR A 32 -2.93 -12.19 18.73
C THR A 32 -2.48 -11.33 17.55
N ARG A 33 -3.41 -10.83 16.73
CA ARG A 33 -3.14 -9.95 15.58
C ARG A 33 -4.23 -8.88 15.42
N GLY A 34 -3.88 -7.73 14.83
CA GLY A 34 -4.84 -6.66 14.51
C GLY A 34 -5.27 -5.82 15.73
N ARG A 35 -6.48 -5.27 15.67
CA ARG A 35 -7.09 -4.47 16.74
C ARG A 35 -7.65 -5.37 17.83
N SER A 36 -7.49 -4.96 19.09
CA SER A 36 -8.30 -5.49 20.20
C SER A 36 -9.77 -5.05 20.03
N GLY A 37 -10.73 -5.72 20.67
CA GLY A 37 -12.17 -5.44 20.50
C GLY A 37 -12.62 -4.01 20.88
N GLU A 38 -11.77 -3.27 21.60
CA GLU A 38 -11.98 -1.87 22.01
C GLU A 38 -10.92 -0.91 21.42
N GLY A 39 -9.94 -1.44 20.68
CA GLY A 39 -8.82 -0.67 20.15
C GLY A 39 -9.17 0.06 18.85
N THR A 40 -8.70 1.31 18.72
CA THR A 40 -8.90 2.12 17.51
C THR A 40 -7.81 1.91 16.45
N VAL A 41 -6.65 1.40 16.84
CA VAL A 41 -5.49 1.13 15.97
C VAL A 41 -5.00 -0.30 16.15
N ALA A 42 -4.46 -0.91 15.09
CA ALA A 42 -3.95 -2.27 15.20
C ALA A 42 -2.70 -2.30 16.09
N GLU A 43 -2.66 -3.26 17.00
CA GLU A 43 -1.55 -3.45 17.92
C GLU A 43 -0.48 -4.36 17.31
N ARG A 44 0.69 -4.42 17.96
CA ARG A 44 1.72 -5.42 17.61
C ARG A 44 1.14 -6.82 17.78
N SER A 45 1.41 -7.70 16.83
CA SER A 45 1.09 -9.12 16.93
C SER A 45 1.95 -9.77 17.99
N SER A 46 1.40 -10.78 18.65
CA SER A 46 2.13 -11.54 19.68
C SER A 46 1.82 -13.03 19.61
N CYS A 47 2.78 -13.85 20.01
CA CYS A 47 2.60 -15.27 20.23
C CYS A 47 3.17 -15.65 21.60
N THR A 48 2.38 -16.33 22.42
CA THR A 48 2.82 -16.86 23.71
C THR A 48 2.78 -18.38 23.72
N LEU A 49 3.82 -18.99 24.26
CA LEU A 49 3.92 -20.43 24.47
C LEU A 49 4.93 -20.73 25.58
N THR A 50 4.90 -21.95 26.12
CA THR A 50 5.82 -22.39 27.17
C THR A 50 6.73 -23.51 26.67
N LEU A 51 8.04 -23.35 26.84
CA LEU A 51 9.05 -24.33 26.44
C LEU A 51 9.55 -25.14 27.63
N ASN A 52 9.72 -26.44 27.41
CA ASN A 52 10.44 -27.34 28.31
C ASN A 52 11.94 -27.01 28.28
N ASN A 53 12.49 -26.65 29.45
CA ASN A 53 13.88 -26.23 29.60
C ASN A 53 14.61 -27.03 30.69
N ARG A 54 14.18 -28.27 30.97
CA ARG A 54 14.80 -29.16 31.98
C ARG A 54 16.28 -29.46 31.74
N ASP A 55 16.71 -29.44 30.49
CA ASP A 55 18.09 -29.61 30.05
C ASP A 55 18.81 -28.29 29.79
N GLY A 56 18.16 -27.15 30.05
CA GLY A 56 18.76 -25.82 29.97
C GLY A 56 19.02 -25.30 28.56
N TRP A 57 18.42 -25.89 27.52
CA TRP A 57 18.61 -25.49 26.10
C TRP A 57 18.19 -24.04 25.83
N PHE A 58 17.10 -23.57 26.44
CA PHE A 58 16.58 -22.22 26.25
C PHE A 58 17.12 -21.23 27.30
N SER A 59 18.28 -21.54 27.89
CA SER A 59 18.95 -20.68 28.87
C SER A 59 20.12 -19.96 28.21
N GLN A 60 19.90 -18.72 27.76
CA GLN A 60 20.86 -17.94 26.95
C GLN A 60 22.30 -17.94 27.50
N GLY A 61 22.48 -17.82 28.82
CA GLY A 61 23.81 -17.78 29.46
C GLY A 61 24.38 -19.15 29.85
N ASN A 62 23.75 -20.27 29.46
CA ASN A 62 24.20 -21.60 29.83
C ASN A 62 25.15 -22.18 28.77
N PRO A 63 26.46 -22.32 29.04
CA PRO A 63 27.42 -22.86 28.07
C PRO A 63 27.21 -24.34 27.76
N ARG A 64 26.31 -25.04 28.48
CA ARG A 64 25.90 -26.42 28.17
C ARG A 64 24.72 -26.49 27.20
N SER A 65 24.08 -25.36 26.89
CA SER A 65 23.02 -25.32 25.90
C SER A 65 23.61 -25.58 24.50
N PRO A 66 22.97 -26.40 23.65
CA PRO A 66 23.34 -26.47 22.23
C PRO A 66 23.09 -25.15 21.49
N TYR A 67 22.34 -24.23 22.10
CA TYR A 67 22.02 -22.91 21.56
C TYR A 67 22.82 -21.80 22.26
N TYR A 68 23.89 -22.13 22.98
CA TYR A 68 24.80 -21.13 23.54
C TYR A 68 25.36 -20.24 22.42
N GLU A 69 25.45 -18.93 22.67
CA GLU A 69 25.85 -17.86 21.71
C GLU A 69 24.92 -17.62 20.52
N VAL A 70 24.12 -18.61 20.08
CA VAL A 70 23.15 -18.45 18.97
C VAL A 70 21.74 -18.08 19.44
N LEU A 71 21.34 -18.48 20.65
CA LEU A 71 20.08 -18.07 21.27
C LEU A 71 20.24 -16.66 21.84
N THR A 72 19.72 -15.67 21.14
CA THR A 72 19.92 -14.26 21.47
C THR A 72 18.59 -13.55 21.74
N ARG A 73 18.65 -12.25 22.06
CA ARG A 73 17.44 -11.44 22.04
C ARG A 73 17.03 -11.24 20.59
N ASN A 74 15.73 -11.20 20.36
CA ASN A 74 15.11 -11.07 19.04
C ASN A 74 15.32 -12.28 18.12
N THR A 75 15.63 -13.46 18.65
CA THR A 75 15.65 -14.70 17.86
C THR A 75 14.28 -14.92 17.20
N PRO A 76 14.22 -15.06 15.86
CA PRO A 76 12.97 -15.27 15.15
C PRO A 76 12.29 -16.59 15.53
N LEU A 77 10.97 -16.54 15.64
CA LEU A 77 10.08 -17.66 15.93
C LEU A 77 8.95 -17.63 14.89
N ARG A 78 8.57 -18.81 14.39
CA ARG A 78 7.36 -18.96 13.59
C ARG A 78 6.49 -20.10 14.08
N VAL A 79 5.18 -19.94 13.91
CA VAL A 79 4.16 -20.97 14.15
C VAL A 79 3.43 -21.22 12.85
N TRP A 80 3.26 -22.48 12.46
CA TRP A 80 2.57 -22.87 11.24
C TRP A 80 1.87 -24.22 11.37
N ILE A 81 0.93 -24.49 10.47
CA ILE A 81 0.25 -25.79 10.33
C ILE A 81 0.49 -26.36 8.92
N PRO A 82 0.54 -27.69 8.76
CA PRO A 82 0.77 -28.30 7.46
C PRO A 82 -0.43 -28.13 6.52
N THR A 83 -0.16 -27.91 5.24
CA THR A 83 -1.13 -27.88 4.12
C THR A 83 -0.58 -28.69 2.93
N SER A 84 -1.26 -28.64 1.78
CA SER A 84 -0.74 -29.20 0.52
C SER A 84 0.54 -28.48 0.08
N ALA A 85 1.41 -29.20 -0.63
CA ALA A 85 2.63 -28.61 -1.19
C ALA A 85 2.26 -27.53 -2.23
N HIS A 86 2.96 -26.40 -2.18
CA HIS A 86 2.77 -25.24 -3.04
C HIS A 86 4.11 -24.52 -3.24
N VAL A 87 4.19 -23.64 -4.23
CA VAL A 87 5.29 -22.69 -4.35
C VAL A 87 4.92 -21.44 -3.56
N TRP A 88 5.68 -21.12 -2.51
CA TRP A 88 5.55 -19.88 -1.76
C TRP A 88 6.32 -18.77 -2.47
N LEU A 89 5.67 -17.62 -2.64
CA LEU A 89 6.20 -16.41 -3.26
C LEU A 89 6.24 -15.28 -2.22
N PRO A 90 7.43 -14.87 -1.75
CA PRO A 90 7.57 -13.79 -0.77
C PRO A 90 7.22 -12.37 -1.25
N GLY A 91 7.02 -12.16 -2.55
CA GLY A 91 6.72 -10.84 -3.14
C GLY A 91 7.96 -10.03 -3.54
N GLY A 92 9.10 -10.67 -3.79
CA GLY A 92 10.32 -10.06 -4.30
C GLY A 92 10.54 -10.28 -5.80
N THR A 93 11.35 -9.42 -6.42
CA THR A 93 11.82 -9.62 -7.79
C THR A 93 12.58 -10.95 -7.89
N GLY A 94 12.29 -11.74 -8.92
CA GLY A 94 12.90 -13.06 -9.11
C GLY A 94 12.19 -14.21 -8.39
N ASP A 95 11.21 -13.94 -7.53
CA ASP A 95 10.44 -14.98 -6.83
C ASP A 95 9.50 -15.66 -7.82
N ARG A 96 9.92 -16.80 -8.38
CA ARG A 96 9.21 -17.52 -9.44
C ARG A 96 9.66 -18.96 -9.57
N VAL A 97 8.95 -19.74 -10.38
CA VAL A 97 9.46 -20.98 -10.97
C VAL A 97 9.62 -20.82 -12.47
N THR A 98 10.69 -21.40 -13.01
CA THR A 98 11.03 -21.27 -14.43
C THR A 98 11.33 -22.60 -15.10
N THR A 99 10.92 -22.77 -16.35
CA THR A 99 11.40 -23.85 -17.22
C THR A 99 11.95 -23.30 -18.52
N GLY A 100 12.92 -23.99 -19.11
CA GLY A 100 13.52 -23.63 -20.39
C GLY A 100 12.53 -23.73 -21.56
N ASP A 101 12.93 -23.19 -22.70
CA ASP A 101 12.19 -23.33 -23.95
C ASP A 101 12.16 -24.79 -24.46
N ASP A 102 11.10 -25.13 -25.21
CA ASP A 102 10.85 -26.44 -25.80
C ASP A 102 9.99 -26.31 -27.06
N ALA A 103 10.28 -27.12 -28.08
CA ALA A 103 9.61 -27.06 -29.39
C ALA A 103 8.11 -27.41 -29.38
N THR A 104 7.58 -27.95 -28.27
CA THR A 104 6.14 -28.21 -28.13
C THR A 104 5.36 -27.02 -27.57
N HIS A 105 6.03 -25.91 -27.22
CA HIS A 105 5.34 -24.68 -26.81
C HIS A 105 4.50 -24.10 -27.97
N PRO A 106 3.32 -23.51 -27.67
CA PRO A 106 2.37 -23.11 -28.70
C PRO A 106 2.82 -21.88 -29.50
N VAL A 107 2.72 -21.97 -30.83
CA VAL A 107 2.92 -20.86 -31.78
C VAL A 107 1.62 -20.39 -32.45
N GLY A 108 0.51 -21.08 -32.18
CA GLY A 108 -0.84 -20.76 -32.63
C GLY A 108 -1.76 -20.58 -31.43
N ASP A 109 -2.90 -21.27 -31.44
CA ASP A 109 -3.86 -21.25 -30.34
C ASP A 109 -3.21 -21.62 -28.99
N LEU A 110 -3.57 -20.86 -27.97
CA LEU A 110 -2.94 -20.86 -26.65
C LEU A 110 -4.01 -21.00 -25.57
N ASP A 111 -3.74 -21.81 -24.53
CA ASP A 111 -4.56 -21.91 -23.31
C ASP A 111 -3.60 -21.97 -22.11
N VAL A 112 -3.61 -20.91 -21.30
CA VAL A 112 -2.75 -20.74 -20.12
C VAL A 112 -3.60 -20.63 -18.86
N ARG A 113 -3.19 -21.32 -17.81
CA ARG A 113 -3.93 -21.47 -16.55
C ARG A 113 -2.98 -21.34 -15.36
N VAL A 114 -3.37 -20.54 -14.39
CA VAL A 114 -2.62 -20.32 -13.15
C VAL A 114 -3.57 -20.43 -11.97
N GLU A 115 -3.27 -21.29 -11.01
CA GLU A 115 -4.00 -21.39 -9.74
C GLU A 115 -3.13 -20.89 -8.60
N ALA A 116 -3.64 -19.92 -7.86
CA ALA A 116 -2.88 -19.24 -6.81
C ALA A 116 -3.76 -18.77 -5.66
N THR A 117 -3.12 -18.55 -4.50
CA THR A 117 -3.65 -17.72 -3.42
C THR A 117 -2.90 -16.38 -3.43
N LEU A 118 -3.56 -15.32 -3.91
CA LEU A 118 -2.99 -13.97 -4.09
C LEU A 118 -4.02 -12.91 -3.69
N ASP A 119 -3.59 -11.65 -3.54
CA ASP A 119 -4.50 -10.51 -3.60
C ASP A 119 -4.78 -10.17 -5.07
N TRP A 120 -5.92 -10.64 -5.56
CA TRP A 120 -6.36 -10.44 -6.96
C TRP A 120 -6.85 -9.02 -7.24
N SER A 121 -6.99 -8.17 -6.22
CA SER A 121 -7.48 -6.79 -6.38
C SER A 121 -6.40 -5.82 -6.89
N ARG A 122 -5.16 -6.29 -6.98
CA ARG A 122 -3.99 -5.49 -7.36
C ARG A 122 -3.37 -5.99 -8.67
N PRO A 123 -2.71 -5.11 -9.43
CA PRO A 123 -1.90 -5.54 -10.56
C PRO A 123 -0.79 -6.47 -10.10
N VAL A 124 -0.68 -7.63 -10.75
CA VAL A 124 0.29 -8.66 -10.39
C VAL A 124 0.67 -9.54 -11.58
N ASP A 125 1.94 -9.93 -11.62
CA ASP A 125 2.42 -10.94 -12.57
C ASP A 125 1.91 -12.34 -12.22
N LEU A 126 1.53 -13.12 -13.24
CA LEU A 126 1.14 -14.53 -13.06
C LEU A 126 2.09 -15.47 -13.80
N ALA A 127 2.19 -15.33 -15.13
CA ALA A 127 3.07 -16.16 -15.93
C ALA A 127 3.42 -15.51 -17.28
N ALA A 128 4.62 -15.77 -17.81
CA ALA A 128 5.00 -15.30 -19.14
C ALA A 128 6.03 -16.22 -19.81
N LYS A 129 6.05 -16.19 -21.16
CA LYS A 129 7.19 -16.62 -21.97
C LYS A 129 7.69 -15.40 -22.74
N TYR A 130 8.50 -14.60 -22.05
CA TYR A 130 8.82 -13.24 -22.47
C TYR A 130 10.16 -12.81 -21.87
N VAL A 131 11.04 -12.21 -22.68
CA VAL A 131 12.19 -11.43 -22.21
C VAL A 131 12.08 -9.99 -22.71
N GLY A 132 12.21 -9.05 -21.77
CA GLY A 132 12.20 -7.60 -22.04
C GLY A 132 13.48 -7.07 -22.68
N GLY A 133 13.54 -5.75 -22.90
CA GLY A 133 14.71 -5.09 -23.49
C GLY A 133 14.86 -5.26 -25.00
N ALA A 134 16.06 -5.02 -25.53
CA ALA A 134 16.35 -4.97 -26.96
C ALA A 134 16.43 -6.35 -27.65
N VAL A 135 16.15 -7.46 -26.94
CA VAL A 135 16.44 -8.83 -27.39
C VAL A 135 15.31 -9.47 -28.21
N ASN A 136 14.13 -8.83 -28.29
CA ASN A 136 12.99 -9.26 -29.13
C ASN A 136 12.60 -10.75 -29.01
N GLN A 137 12.48 -11.24 -27.77
CA GLN A 137 12.05 -12.61 -27.45
C GLN A 137 10.74 -12.59 -26.64
N ARG A 138 9.63 -12.24 -27.29
CA ARG A 138 8.31 -12.07 -26.64
C ARG A 138 7.29 -13.02 -27.27
N SER A 139 6.84 -14.04 -26.53
CA SER A 139 5.76 -14.93 -26.99
C SER A 139 4.42 -14.46 -26.43
N TRP A 140 4.24 -14.59 -25.11
CA TRP A 140 2.99 -14.27 -24.41
C TRP A 140 3.23 -13.91 -22.93
N GLY A 141 2.26 -13.27 -22.30
CA GLY A 141 2.23 -13.00 -20.86
C GLY A 141 0.80 -12.89 -20.34
N LEU A 142 0.52 -13.52 -19.20
CA LEU A 142 -0.73 -13.44 -18.46
C LEU A 142 -0.47 -12.72 -17.13
N SER A 143 -1.29 -11.73 -16.83
CA SER A 143 -1.24 -10.96 -15.58
C SER A 143 -2.63 -10.55 -15.11
N ILE A 144 -2.70 -10.05 -13.88
CA ILE A 144 -3.81 -9.19 -13.45
C ILE A 144 -3.36 -7.75 -13.66
N GLY A 145 -4.14 -7.01 -14.44
CA GLY A 145 -3.89 -5.61 -14.75
C GLY A 145 -4.49 -4.67 -13.70
N LEU A 146 -4.62 -3.40 -14.09
CA LEU A 146 -5.41 -2.42 -13.35
C LEU A 146 -6.86 -2.90 -13.22
N GLU A 147 -7.55 -2.39 -12.20
CA GLU A 147 -8.96 -2.71 -11.94
C GLU A 147 -9.22 -4.22 -11.76
N SER A 148 -8.23 -4.99 -11.33
CA SER A 148 -8.38 -6.44 -11.09
C SER A 148 -8.77 -7.23 -12.35
N THR A 149 -8.38 -6.76 -13.55
CA THR A 149 -8.76 -7.38 -14.82
C THR A 149 -7.70 -8.35 -15.35
N PRO A 150 -8.03 -9.62 -15.64
CA PRO A 150 -7.12 -10.52 -16.32
C PRO A 150 -6.70 -9.94 -17.68
N THR A 151 -5.39 -9.94 -17.94
CA THR A 151 -4.79 -9.37 -19.15
C THR A 151 -3.87 -10.39 -19.82
N LEU A 152 -4.09 -10.64 -21.10
CA LEU A 152 -3.22 -11.45 -21.94
C LEU A 152 -2.53 -10.54 -22.95
N ILE A 153 -1.19 -10.62 -23.00
CA ILE A 153 -0.37 -10.03 -24.05
C ILE A 153 0.27 -11.12 -24.89
N TRP A 154 0.49 -10.86 -26.18
CA TRP A 154 1.23 -11.75 -27.07
C TRP A 154 1.85 -10.97 -28.23
N SER A 155 2.89 -11.52 -28.85
CA SER A 155 3.53 -10.93 -30.04
C SER A 155 3.61 -11.97 -31.15
N PRO A 156 3.26 -11.61 -32.40
CA PRO A 156 3.44 -12.48 -33.56
C PRO A 156 4.90 -12.64 -34.02
N ASP A 157 5.76 -11.65 -33.72
CA ASP A 157 7.13 -11.58 -34.26
C ASP A 157 8.23 -11.36 -33.19
N GLY A 158 7.87 -11.35 -31.91
CA GLY A 158 8.80 -11.18 -30.78
C GLY A 158 9.13 -9.72 -30.44
N THR A 159 8.72 -8.75 -31.25
CA THR A 159 9.02 -7.34 -31.05
C THR A 159 8.00 -6.65 -30.15
N PHE A 160 8.41 -5.56 -29.49
CA PHE A 160 7.49 -4.73 -28.71
C PHE A 160 6.46 -4.01 -29.59
N ALA A 161 6.84 -3.66 -30.82
CA ALA A 161 5.99 -2.90 -31.74
C ALA A 161 4.79 -3.69 -32.26
N SER A 162 4.89 -5.02 -32.31
CA SER A 162 3.82 -5.92 -32.73
C SER A 162 2.98 -6.49 -31.57
N LEU A 163 3.28 -6.05 -30.33
CA LEU A 163 2.63 -6.57 -29.14
C LEU A 163 1.13 -6.28 -29.19
N ARG A 164 0.34 -7.33 -29.02
CA ARG A 164 -1.11 -7.29 -28.90
C ARG A 164 -1.49 -7.47 -27.43
N THR A 165 -2.63 -6.92 -27.06
CA THR A 165 -3.13 -6.95 -25.68
C THR A 165 -4.64 -7.15 -25.71
N ALA A 166 -5.13 -8.09 -24.92
CA ALA A 166 -6.54 -8.28 -24.62
C ALA A 166 -6.71 -8.22 -23.10
N ARG A 167 -7.74 -7.51 -22.64
CA ARG A 167 -8.11 -7.40 -21.22
C ARG A 167 -9.53 -7.90 -21.07
N ALA A 168 -9.83 -8.64 -20.01
CA ALA A 168 -11.20 -9.01 -19.70
C ALA A 168 -12.08 -7.76 -19.61
N THR A 169 -13.32 -7.84 -20.11
CA THR A 169 -14.26 -6.71 -20.08
C THR A 169 -14.96 -6.55 -18.74
N GLU A 170 -14.65 -7.42 -17.78
CA GLU A 170 -15.18 -7.41 -16.41
C GLU A 170 -14.03 -7.67 -15.44
N GLN A 171 -14.14 -7.12 -14.23
CA GLN A 171 -13.17 -7.26 -13.15
C GLN A 171 -13.32 -8.63 -12.47
N LEU A 172 -12.24 -9.14 -11.88
CA LEU A 172 -12.36 -10.25 -10.94
C LEU A 172 -13.23 -9.82 -9.75
N PRO A 173 -14.15 -10.68 -9.27
CA PRO A 173 -14.91 -10.38 -8.06
C PRO A 173 -13.99 -10.05 -6.87
N PRO A 174 -14.31 -9.01 -6.09
CA PRO A 174 -13.49 -8.61 -4.95
C PRO A 174 -13.55 -9.67 -3.83
N GLY A 175 -12.49 -9.75 -3.03
CA GLY A 175 -12.43 -10.65 -1.86
C GLY A 175 -12.08 -12.11 -2.15
N TRP A 176 -11.79 -12.46 -3.40
CA TRP A 176 -11.22 -13.76 -3.72
C TRP A 176 -9.77 -13.85 -3.25
N LEU A 177 -9.38 -15.00 -2.70
CA LEU A 177 -8.00 -15.29 -2.31
C LEU A 177 -7.46 -16.46 -3.11
N HIS A 178 -8.04 -17.66 -3.01
CA HIS A 178 -7.64 -18.85 -3.78
C HIS A 178 -8.51 -19.05 -5.02
N ARG A 179 -7.94 -18.84 -6.21
CA ARG A 179 -8.62 -19.01 -7.50
C ARG A 179 -7.66 -19.50 -8.59
N ALA A 180 -8.25 -20.11 -9.62
CA ALA A 180 -7.60 -20.35 -10.89
C ALA A 180 -8.07 -19.33 -11.94
N VAL A 181 -7.13 -18.71 -12.64
CA VAL A 181 -7.36 -17.82 -13.79
C VAL A 181 -6.90 -18.52 -15.06
N ARG A 182 -7.72 -18.44 -16.11
CA ARG A 182 -7.45 -19.03 -17.42
C ARG A 182 -7.66 -18.02 -18.53
N ALA A 183 -6.75 -17.98 -19.49
CA ALA A 183 -6.89 -17.21 -20.72
C ALA A 183 -6.70 -18.13 -21.93
N VAL A 184 -7.57 -18.01 -22.92
CA VAL A 184 -7.45 -18.72 -24.19
C VAL A 184 -7.36 -17.71 -25.33
N LEU A 185 -6.42 -17.92 -26.25
CA LEU A 185 -6.26 -17.16 -27.49
C LEU A 185 -6.53 -18.10 -28.66
N ASP A 186 -7.54 -17.74 -29.44
CA ASP A 186 -7.82 -18.26 -30.78
C ASP A 186 -7.17 -17.31 -31.79
N VAL A 187 -6.14 -17.78 -32.49
CA VAL A 187 -5.35 -16.92 -33.39
C VAL A 187 -6.03 -16.68 -34.75
N ASP A 188 -6.99 -17.53 -35.11
CA ASP A 188 -7.84 -17.43 -36.29
C ASP A 188 -9.27 -17.88 -35.97
N ASN A 189 -10.09 -16.90 -35.58
CA ASN A 189 -11.46 -17.13 -35.15
C ASN A 189 -12.44 -17.48 -36.29
N GLY A 190 -11.94 -17.75 -37.50
CA GLY A 190 -12.73 -18.07 -38.70
C GLY A 190 -13.50 -16.89 -39.28
N ALA A 191 -13.44 -15.71 -38.65
CA ALA A 191 -14.03 -14.46 -39.13
C ALA A 191 -12.97 -13.45 -39.63
N GLY A 192 -11.74 -13.93 -39.90
CA GLY A 192 -10.62 -13.11 -40.38
C GLY A 192 -9.94 -12.30 -39.27
N GLY A 193 -10.03 -12.76 -38.02
CA GLY A 193 -9.48 -12.10 -36.84
C GLY A 193 -9.02 -13.10 -35.78
N TRP A 194 -8.80 -12.61 -34.56
CA TRP A 194 -8.44 -13.40 -33.38
C TRP A 194 -9.44 -13.15 -32.26
N THR A 195 -9.52 -14.08 -31.30
CA THR A 195 -10.40 -13.98 -30.12
C THR A 195 -9.65 -14.37 -28.86
N VAL A 196 -9.79 -13.59 -27.78
CA VAL A 196 -9.34 -13.96 -26.44
C VAL A 196 -10.53 -14.07 -25.50
N THR A 197 -10.59 -15.16 -24.72
CA THR A 197 -11.61 -15.36 -23.69
C THR A 197 -10.97 -15.69 -22.34
N PHE A 198 -11.47 -15.05 -21.28
CA PHE A 198 -10.98 -15.23 -19.91
C PHE A 198 -11.96 -16.03 -19.07
N TYR A 199 -11.44 -16.84 -18.16
CA TYR A 199 -12.22 -17.68 -17.26
C TYR A 199 -11.62 -17.72 -15.86
N VAL A 200 -12.47 -18.06 -14.90
CA VAL A 200 -12.09 -18.38 -13.51
C VAL A 200 -12.70 -19.69 -13.07
N GLY A 201 -12.02 -20.35 -12.14
CA GLY A 201 -12.47 -21.57 -11.47
C GLY A 201 -11.81 -21.70 -10.10
N ASP A 202 -12.22 -22.71 -9.33
CA ASP A 202 -11.60 -22.98 -8.03
C ASP A 202 -10.22 -23.63 -8.18
N THR A 203 -10.04 -24.45 -9.23
CA THR A 203 -8.77 -25.11 -9.55
C THR A 203 -8.49 -25.09 -11.05
N VAL A 204 -7.26 -25.39 -11.46
CA VAL A 204 -6.92 -25.55 -12.90
C VAL A 204 -7.70 -26.65 -13.63
N ALA A 205 -8.39 -27.55 -12.90
CA ALA A 205 -9.24 -28.58 -13.47
C ALA A 205 -10.63 -28.06 -13.90
N GLY A 206 -11.03 -26.87 -13.45
CA GLY A 206 -12.39 -26.36 -13.60
C GLY A 206 -13.35 -26.88 -12.51
N PRO A 207 -14.68 -26.68 -12.67
CA PRO A 207 -15.36 -26.06 -13.81
C PRO A 207 -14.97 -24.59 -14.03
N TRP A 208 -15.12 -24.12 -15.27
CA TRP A 208 -14.73 -22.75 -15.67
C TRP A 208 -15.96 -21.87 -15.86
N THR A 209 -15.92 -20.68 -15.25
CA THR A 209 -16.88 -19.59 -15.47
C THR A 209 -16.19 -18.52 -16.30
N GLN A 210 -16.80 -18.10 -17.41
CA GLN A 210 -16.28 -17.02 -18.25
C GLN A 210 -16.39 -15.66 -17.53
N ILE A 211 -15.42 -14.78 -17.75
CA ILE A 211 -15.40 -13.41 -17.22
C ILE A 211 -15.53 -12.43 -18.37
N GLY A 212 -16.57 -11.60 -18.35
CA GLY A 212 -16.84 -10.65 -19.41
C GLY A 212 -17.09 -11.27 -20.79
N ALA A 213 -17.25 -10.41 -21.80
CA ALA A 213 -17.42 -10.80 -23.19
C ALA A 213 -16.06 -11.17 -23.83
N PRO A 214 -16.05 -12.08 -24.82
CA PRO A 214 -14.84 -12.38 -25.60
C PRO A 214 -14.30 -11.11 -26.27
N VAL A 215 -12.98 -10.92 -26.20
CA VAL A 215 -12.29 -9.80 -26.84
C VAL A 215 -11.87 -10.23 -28.24
N THR A 216 -12.26 -9.47 -29.25
CA THR A 216 -11.93 -9.78 -30.65
C THR A 216 -11.09 -8.68 -31.29
N GLY A 217 -10.27 -9.04 -32.27
CA GLY A 217 -9.56 -8.08 -33.10
C GLY A 217 -9.43 -8.54 -34.55
N THR A 218 -9.03 -7.63 -35.43
CA THR A 218 -8.94 -7.89 -36.87
C THR A 218 -7.60 -8.49 -37.27
N GLY A 219 -7.61 -9.25 -38.37
CA GLY A 219 -6.46 -9.95 -38.92
C GLY A 219 -6.06 -11.15 -38.07
N VAL A 220 -5.82 -12.29 -38.72
CA VAL A 220 -5.25 -13.46 -38.03
C VAL A 220 -3.92 -13.10 -37.38
N THR A 221 -3.58 -13.77 -36.28
CA THR A 221 -2.35 -13.56 -35.51
C THR A 221 -1.58 -14.87 -35.37
N SER A 222 -0.46 -14.83 -34.65
CA SER A 222 0.27 -16.00 -34.17
C SER A 222 0.92 -15.67 -32.83
N VAL A 223 1.50 -16.68 -32.18
CA VAL A 223 2.38 -16.52 -31.03
C VAL A 223 3.81 -16.79 -31.50
N PHE A 224 4.72 -15.85 -31.24
CA PHE A 224 6.11 -15.97 -31.67
C PHE A 224 6.82 -17.11 -30.95
N ASP A 225 7.58 -17.92 -31.70
CA ASP A 225 8.44 -18.98 -31.17
C ASP A 225 9.73 -18.40 -30.61
N SER A 226 9.70 -17.97 -29.35
CA SER A 226 10.86 -17.36 -28.68
C SER A 226 11.70 -18.39 -27.95
N THR A 227 12.96 -18.08 -27.75
CA THR A 227 13.89 -18.84 -26.89
C THR A 227 13.80 -18.45 -25.41
N ALA A 228 12.84 -17.59 -25.03
CA ALA A 228 12.63 -17.18 -23.65
C ALA A 228 12.19 -18.36 -22.77
N PRO A 229 12.60 -18.43 -21.48
CA PRO A 229 12.02 -19.38 -20.55
C PRO A 229 10.54 -19.06 -20.29
N ILE A 230 9.79 -20.06 -19.80
CA ILE A 230 8.51 -19.82 -19.14
C ILE A 230 8.80 -19.45 -17.69
N GLU A 231 8.22 -18.36 -17.23
CA GLU A 231 8.29 -17.87 -15.85
C GLU A 231 6.88 -17.87 -15.25
N VAL A 232 6.71 -18.42 -14.04
CA VAL A 232 5.44 -18.39 -13.29
C VAL A 232 5.71 -17.82 -11.91
N GLY A 233 5.07 -16.70 -11.56
CA GLY A 233 5.43 -15.83 -10.45
C GLY A 233 5.90 -14.45 -10.94
N ALA A 234 6.91 -13.87 -10.30
CA ALA A 234 7.51 -12.60 -10.73
C ALA A 234 8.12 -12.74 -12.13
N THR A 235 7.75 -11.87 -13.07
CA THR A 235 8.35 -11.88 -14.41
C THR A 235 9.28 -10.67 -14.57
N ASP A 236 10.44 -10.86 -15.20
CA ASP A 236 11.37 -9.73 -15.43
C ASP A 236 10.89 -8.78 -16.56
N ALA A 237 9.72 -9.08 -17.11
CA ALA A 237 9.27 -8.73 -18.43
C ALA A 237 8.07 -7.79 -18.44
N LEU A 238 7.08 -8.08 -17.60
CA LEU A 238 5.80 -7.38 -17.58
C LEU A 238 5.82 -6.12 -16.71
N THR A 239 6.87 -5.92 -15.91
CA THR A 239 7.08 -4.73 -15.06
C THR A 239 5.96 -4.45 -14.05
N LEU A 240 5.10 -5.44 -13.75
CA LEU A 240 4.11 -5.34 -12.68
C LEU A 240 4.74 -5.75 -11.34
N PRO A 241 4.08 -5.43 -10.20
CA PRO A 241 4.52 -5.91 -8.91
C PRO A 241 4.64 -7.44 -8.86
N PRO A 242 5.72 -7.98 -8.26
CA PRO A 242 5.86 -9.42 -8.08
C PRO A 242 4.75 -9.97 -7.17
N PRO A 243 4.17 -11.14 -7.49
CA PRO A 243 3.17 -11.79 -6.65
C PRO A 243 3.70 -12.15 -5.26
N GLU A 244 2.90 -11.83 -4.24
CA GLU A 244 3.08 -12.32 -2.89
C GLU A 244 1.95 -13.31 -2.54
N GLY A 245 2.29 -14.55 -2.24
CA GLY A 245 1.30 -15.58 -1.91
C GLY A 245 1.74 -16.99 -2.30
N ARG A 246 0.80 -17.83 -2.76
CA ARG A 246 1.03 -19.25 -3.05
C ARG A 246 0.64 -19.58 -4.48
N LEU A 247 1.49 -20.27 -5.23
CA LEU A 247 1.08 -20.94 -6.46
C LEU A 247 0.79 -22.41 -6.17
N HIS A 248 -0.38 -22.88 -6.61
CA HIS A 248 -0.84 -24.25 -6.39
C HIS A 248 -0.72 -25.12 -7.64
N ALA A 249 -0.91 -24.53 -8.82
CA ALA A 249 -0.77 -25.22 -10.09
C ALA A 249 -0.55 -24.26 -11.27
N PHE A 250 0.06 -24.78 -12.33
CA PHE A 250 0.20 -24.12 -13.63
C PHE A 250 -0.09 -25.11 -14.75
N GLU A 251 -0.70 -24.63 -15.83
CA GLU A 251 -0.87 -25.42 -17.04
C GLU A 251 -0.81 -24.53 -18.29
N LEU A 252 0.08 -24.89 -19.22
CA LEU A 252 0.15 -24.38 -20.58
C LEU A 252 -0.27 -25.48 -21.55
N ARG A 253 -1.18 -25.18 -22.48
CA ARG A 253 -1.62 -26.12 -23.50
C ARG A 253 -1.39 -25.58 -24.91
N SER A 254 -1.09 -26.51 -25.82
CA SER A 254 -1.13 -26.25 -27.26
C SER A 254 -2.54 -26.48 -27.79
N GLY A 255 -3.20 -25.41 -28.22
CA GLY A 255 -4.61 -25.39 -28.59
C GLY A 255 -5.57 -25.16 -27.42
N ILE A 256 -6.77 -24.66 -27.72
CA ILE A 256 -7.81 -24.38 -26.72
C ILE A 256 -8.36 -25.69 -26.15
N GLY A 257 -8.11 -25.94 -24.86
CA GLY A 257 -8.41 -27.24 -24.25
C GLY A 257 -7.59 -28.40 -24.83
N GLY A 258 -6.51 -28.10 -25.56
CA GLY A 258 -5.66 -29.08 -26.24
C GLY A 258 -4.69 -29.81 -25.31
N THR A 259 -3.56 -30.25 -25.86
CA THR A 259 -2.58 -31.07 -25.10
C THR A 259 -1.77 -30.19 -24.15
N ALA A 260 -1.59 -30.62 -22.90
CA ALA A 260 -0.69 -29.94 -21.96
C ALA A 260 0.76 -30.08 -22.42
N VAL A 261 1.45 -28.94 -22.51
CA VAL A 261 2.83 -28.80 -22.95
C VAL A 261 3.67 -28.07 -21.90
N ALA A 262 3.22 -27.98 -20.66
CA ALA A 262 3.98 -27.65 -19.46
C ALA A 262 2.95 -27.56 -18.32
N SER A 263 3.01 -28.45 -17.33
CA SER A 263 1.99 -28.49 -16.29
C SER A 263 2.48 -29.11 -15.01
N TRP A 264 2.22 -28.47 -13.88
CA TRP A 264 2.51 -29.02 -12.56
C TRP A 264 1.41 -28.69 -11.57
N THR A 265 1.30 -29.55 -10.57
CA THR A 265 0.41 -29.41 -9.41
C THR A 265 1.19 -29.74 -8.14
N ALA A 266 0.52 -29.69 -6.98
CA ALA A 266 1.09 -30.14 -5.71
C ALA A 266 1.73 -31.55 -5.76
N ALA A 267 1.28 -32.45 -6.65
CA ALA A 267 1.82 -33.79 -6.78
C ALA A 267 3.28 -33.83 -7.30
N ASN A 268 3.71 -32.81 -8.05
CA ASN A 268 5.07 -32.71 -8.58
C ASN A 268 6.04 -32.10 -7.57
N LEU A 269 5.53 -31.49 -6.49
CA LEU A 269 6.29 -30.63 -5.59
C LEU A 269 6.83 -31.41 -4.37
N THR A 270 8.15 -31.38 -4.19
CA THR A 270 8.81 -31.89 -2.98
C THR A 270 9.25 -30.71 -2.10
N VAL A 271 8.77 -30.65 -0.85
CA VAL A 271 9.06 -29.57 0.10
C VAL A 271 10.57 -29.39 0.28
N GLY A 272 11.04 -28.14 0.16
CA GLY A 272 12.45 -27.76 0.28
C GLY A 272 13.32 -28.05 -0.95
N ALA A 273 12.78 -28.67 -2.00
CA ALA A 273 13.52 -28.84 -3.26
C ALA A 273 13.61 -27.49 -4.01
N THR A 274 14.74 -27.27 -4.68
CA THR A 274 14.99 -26.08 -5.52
C THR A 274 14.69 -26.32 -7.00
N SER A 275 14.30 -27.55 -7.36
CA SER A 275 13.89 -27.93 -8.71
C SER A 275 12.96 -29.14 -8.66
N PHE A 276 12.10 -29.27 -9.67
CA PHE A 276 11.20 -30.42 -9.84
C PHE A 276 10.97 -30.71 -11.33
N VAL A 277 10.39 -31.87 -11.63
CA VAL A 277 10.05 -32.28 -13.00
C VAL A 277 8.54 -32.36 -13.13
N ASP A 278 8.02 -31.81 -14.22
CA ASP A 278 6.59 -31.78 -14.51
C ASP A 278 6.11 -33.05 -15.25
N ASP A 279 4.80 -33.17 -15.46
CA ASP A 279 4.21 -34.38 -16.04
C ASP A 279 4.60 -34.62 -17.51
N GLN A 280 5.15 -33.61 -18.18
CA GLN A 280 5.66 -33.70 -19.54
C GLN A 280 7.19 -33.79 -19.62
N GLY A 281 7.87 -33.92 -18.47
CA GLY A 281 9.33 -34.10 -18.39
C GLY A 281 10.15 -32.82 -18.38
N ARG A 282 9.53 -31.64 -18.21
CA ARG A 282 10.25 -30.37 -18.12
C ARG A 282 10.84 -30.19 -16.74
N THR A 283 12.07 -29.68 -16.69
CA THR A 283 12.72 -29.33 -15.42
C THR A 283 12.39 -27.89 -15.06
N TRP A 284 11.75 -27.72 -13.91
CA TRP A 284 11.43 -26.42 -13.32
C TRP A 284 12.43 -26.09 -12.23
N THR A 285 12.93 -24.86 -12.20
CA THR A 285 13.81 -24.33 -11.16
C THR A 285 13.11 -23.23 -10.36
N VAL A 286 13.30 -23.25 -9.05
CA VAL A 286 12.79 -22.22 -8.13
C VAL A 286 13.80 -21.09 -8.04
N GLY A 287 13.35 -19.85 -8.29
CA GLY A 287 14.17 -18.64 -8.35
C GLY A 287 13.90 -17.66 -7.19
N GLY A 288 14.82 -16.71 -7.01
CA GLY A 288 14.70 -15.68 -5.97
C GLY A 288 14.69 -16.25 -4.55
N ASN A 289 13.77 -15.75 -3.74
CA ASN A 289 13.46 -16.24 -2.40
C ASN A 289 12.22 -17.16 -2.38
N ALA A 290 11.70 -17.56 -3.54
CA ALA A 290 10.62 -18.52 -3.61
C ALA A 290 11.06 -19.89 -3.06
N GLU A 291 10.11 -20.66 -2.53
CA GLU A 291 10.40 -21.99 -1.99
C GLU A 291 9.23 -22.95 -2.19
N ILE A 292 9.51 -24.25 -2.33
CA ILE A 292 8.47 -25.27 -2.25
C ILE A 292 8.17 -25.53 -0.77
N SER A 293 6.96 -25.19 -0.35
CA SER A 293 6.51 -25.20 1.04
C SER A 293 5.21 -25.98 1.17
N ASN A 294 4.93 -26.42 2.39
CA ASN A 294 3.62 -26.97 2.79
C ASN A 294 3.14 -26.28 4.08
N ARG A 295 3.56 -25.04 4.30
CA ARG A 295 3.30 -24.29 5.53
C ARG A 295 2.15 -23.33 5.33
N ASP A 296 1.11 -23.47 6.16
CA ASP A 296 0.19 -22.36 6.43
C ASP A 296 0.67 -21.63 7.69
N VAL A 297 1.38 -20.52 7.49
CA VAL A 297 2.00 -19.76 8.58
C VAL A 297 0.94 -18.99 9.34
N ARG A 298 0.92 -19.18 10.68
CA ARG A 298 -0.03 -18.53 11.60
C ARG A 298 0.59 -17.33 12.31
N PHE A 299 1.91 -17.34 12.49
CA PHE A 299 2.64 -16.25 13.14
C PHE A 299 4.12 -16.27 12.78
N VAL A 300 4.71 -15.09 12.59
CA VAL A 300 6.16 -14.85 12.58
C VAL A 300 6.47 -13.67 13.50
N GLY A 301 7.45 -13.82 14.39
CA GLY A 301 7.85 -12.77 15.32
C GLY A 301 9.20 -13.05 15.95
N GLU A 302 9.57 -12.25 16.93
CA GLU A 302 10.87 -12.30 17.59
C GLU A 302 10.74 -12.46 19.10
N VAL A 303 11.53 -13.37 19.70
CA VAL A 303 11.57 -13.58 21.14
C VAL A 303 12.54 -12.57 21.78
N ALA A 304 11.99 -11.54 22.43
CA ALA A 304 12.80 -10.47 23.03
C ALA A 304 13.50 -10.89 24.35
N ARG A 305 12.95 -11.88 25.05
CA ARG A 305 13.44 -12.34 26.36
C ARG A 305 13.16 -13.83 26.58
N TRP A 306 14.11 -14.50 27.25
CA TRP A 306 14.05 -15.92 27.63
C TRP A 306 13.94 -16.08 29.17
N PRO A 307 12.77 -15.84 29.79
CA PRO A 307 12.63 -15.91 31.24
C PRO A 307 12.59 -17.37 31.74
N VAL A 308 13.73 -17.86 32.22
CA VAL A 308 13.83 -19.19 32.85
C VAL A 308 13.15 -19.17 34.22
N ALA A 309 12.20 -20.07 34.41
CA ALA A 309 11.54 -20.33 35.68
C ALA A 309 11.71 -21.81 36.06
N SER A 310 11.73 -22.10 37.35
CA SER A 310 11.81 -23.46 37.87
C SER A 310 10.97 -23.63 39.13
N ASP A 311 10.48 -24.84 39.34
CA ASP A 311 9.93 -25.24 40.63
C ASP A 311 11.06 -25.52 41.64
N ARG A 312 10.77 -25.46 42.94
CA ARG A 312 11.78 -25.67 44.00
C ARG A 312 12.45 -27.05 43.92
N SER A 313 11.83 -28.04 43.29
CA SER A 313 12.41 -29.38 43.14
C SER A 313 13.34 -29.53 41.93
N GLY A 314 13.36 -28.55 41.02
CA GLY A 314 14.11 -28.59 39.77
C GLY A 314 13.58 -29.62 38.76
N ARG A 315 12.41 -30.22 39.02
CA ARG A 315 11.78 -31.21 38.15
C ARG A 315 10.97 -30.57 37.03
N ASP A 316 10.55 -29.33 37.21
CA ASP A 316 9.95 -28.50 36.16
C ASP A 316 10.77 -27.23 35.99
N VAL A 317 11.54 -27.17 34.90
CA VAL A 317 12.26 -25.98 34.45
C VAL A 317 11.71 -25.60 33.08
N HIS A 318 11.32 -24.35 32.92
CA HIS A 318 10.57 -23.90 31.77
C HIS A 318 10.90 -22.46 31.37
N VAL A 319 10.56 -22.11 30.13
CA VAL A 319 10.65 -20.74 29.63
C VAL A 319 9.32 -20.36 29.01
N LYS A 320 8.62 -19.39 29.60
CA LYS A 320 7.43 -18.80 28.99
C LYS A 320 7.87 -17.68 28.05
N VAL A 321 7.77 -17.92 26.75
CA VAL A 321 8.20 -16.95 25.75
C VAL A 321 7.01 -16.11 25.27
N THR A 322 7.31 -14.86 24.95
CA THR A 322 6.44 -13.99 24.17
C THR A 322 7.25 -13.54 22.95
N ALA A 323 6.87 -14.05 21.78
CA ALA A 323 7.35 -13.53 20.52
C ALA A 323 6.44 -12.36 20.09
N SER A 324 7.00 -11.32 19.50
CA SER A 324 6.23 -10.18 18.98
C SER A 324 6.66 -9.84 17.57
N GLY A 325 5.74 -9.28 16.77
CA GLY A 325 6.07 -8.77 15.45
C GLY A 325 6.97 -7.53 15.47
N ILE A 326 7.27 -7.03 14.27
CA ILE A 326 8.26 -5.98 14.02
C ILE A 326 7.92 -4.63 14.65
N MET A 327 6.64 -4.28 14.80
CA MET A 327 6.15 -3.05 15.41
C MET A 327 6.72 -2.85 16.81
N ARG A 328 6.95 -3.94 17.57
CA ARG A 328 7.62 -3.85 18.88
C ARG A 328 8.98 -3.16 18.77
N ARG A 329 9.78 -3.50 17.74
CA ARG A 329 11.11 -2.91 17.53
C ARG A 329 10.99 -1.50 16.97
N LEU A 330 10.09 -1.28 16.02
CA LEU A 330 9.88 0.04 15.41
C LEU A 330 9.42 1.09 16.43
N GLN A 331 8.74 0.66 17.50
CA GLN A 331 8.27 1.54 18.59
C GLN A 331 9.27 1.64 19.76
N GLN A 332 10.37 0.87 19.77
CA GLN A 332 11.34 0.88 20.87
C GLN A 332 12.51 1.83 20.57
N GLY A 333 12.49 3.00 21.21
CA GLY A 333 13.52 4.04 21.03
C GLY A 333 13.57 4.62 19.61
N PRO A 334 12.43 4.99 19.00
CA PRO A 334 12.44 5.50 17.64
C PRO A 334 13.13 6.86 17.58
N SER A 335 13.90 7.08 16.50
CA SER A 335 14.42 8.40 16.14
C SER A 335 13.63 8.93 14.95
N PRO A 336 13.39 10.26 14.86
CA PRO A 336 12.83 10.86 13.66
C PRO A 336 13.67 10.53 12.42
N LEU A 337 13.01 10.26 11.31
CA LEU A 337 13.68 10.19 10.01
C LEU A 337 14.22 11.56 9.63
N GLN A 338 15.26 11.60 8.81
CA GLN A 338 15.79 12.85 8.27
C GLN A 338 14.78 13.52 7.32
N SER A 339 15.02 14.79 6.97
CA SER A 339 14.14 15.52 6.05
C SER A 339 14.04 14.84 4.67
N PRO A 340 12.90 15.00 3.95
CA PRO A 340 12.73 14.43 2.62
C PRO A 340 13.90 14.71 1.65
N ALA A 341 14.34 15.97 1.56
CA ALA A 341 15.44 16.36 0.68
C ALA A 341 16.79 15.76 1.14
N ARG A 342 17.00 15.59 2.45
CA ARG A 342 18.21 14.92 2.97
C ARG A 342 18.21 13.42 2.67
N ARG A 343 17.10 12.74 2.85
CA ARG A 343 16.97 11.30 2.59
C ARG A 343 17.20 10.97 1.11
N ASP A 344 16.65 11.76 0.20
CA ASP A 344 16.85 11.60 -1.24
C ASP A 344 18.30 11.80 -1.66
N MET A 345 18.93 12.91 -1.25
CA MET A 345 20.27 13.29 -1.71
C MET A 345 21.41 12.53 -1.02
N ALA A 346 21.18 12.03 0.19
CA ALA A 346 22.16 11.22 0.94
C ALA A 346 21.96 9.70 0.73
N ASN A 347 21.03 9.29 -0.14
CA ASN A 347 20.79 7.88 -0.41
C ASN A 347 22.06 7.22 -0.99
N PRO A 348 22.62 6.17 -0.34
CA PRO A 348 23.82 5.49 -0.80
C PRO A 348 23.72 4.89 -2.22
N ALA A 349 22.51 4.64 -2.73
CA ALA A 349 22.29 4.18 -4.10
C ALA A 349 22.64 5.24 -5.15
N ARG A 350 22.68 6.52 -4.78
CA ARG A 350 23.02 7.64 -5.66
C ARG A 350 24.52 7.83 -5.74
N THR A 351 25.15 7.00 -6.56
CA THR A 351 26.60 7.00 -6.77
C THR A 351 27.10 8.16 -7.64
N ASP A 352 26.17 8.93 -8.20
CA ASP A 352 26.35 10.13 -9.01
C ASP A 352 26.42 11.42 -8.17
N ILE A 353 26.12 11.37 -6.87
CA ILE A 353 26.28 12.52 -5.95
C ILE A 353 27.71 12.56 -5.42
N ALA A 354 28.47 13.58 -5.83
CA ALA A 354 29.88 13.79 -5.51
C ALA A 354 30.11 14.69 -4.29
N GLY A 355 29.10 15.39 -3.80
CA GLY A 355 29.18 16.22 -2.60
C GLY A 355 27.80 16.68 -2.14
N TYR A 356 27.53 16.64 -0.83
CA TYR A 356 26.24 17.08 -0.30
C TYR A 356 26.33 17.66 1.12
N TRP A 357 25.80 18.87 1.30
CA TRP A 357 25.68 19.58 2.57
C TRP A 357 24.24 20.07 2.75
N PRO A 358 23.44 19.42 3.62
CA PRO A 358 22.04 19.80 3.86
C PRO A 358 21.87 21.21 4.44
N CYS A 359 22.81 21.63 5.30
CA CYS A 359 22.75 22.87 6.08
C CYS A 359 21.62 22.89 7.12
N GLU A 360 21.24 21.73 7.67
CA GLU A 360 20.18 21.59 8.68
C GLU A 360 20.73 21.58 10.13
N ASP A 361 21.97 22.04 10.32
CA ASP A 361 22.65 22.01 11.61
C ASP A 361 22.09 23.06 12.60
N ASP A 362 22.12 22.74 13.89
CA ASP A 362 21.56 23.58 14.97
C ASP A 362 22.26 24.94 15.14
N LYS A 363 21.58 25.86 15.85
CA LYS A 363 21.99 27.27 16.05
C LYS A 363 23.43 27.47 16.54
N ALA A 364 23.98 26.53 17.30
CA ALA A 364 25.32 26.61 17.89
C ALA A 364 26.43 25.96 17.03
N ALA A 365 26.10 25.41 15.86
CA ALA A 365 27.07 24.77 15.00
C ALA A 365 28.14 25.77 14.53
N THR A 366 29.40 25.32 14.48
CA THR A 366 30.55 26.13 14.01
C THR A 366 30.99 25.78 12.59
N ALA A 367 30.36 24.77 11.99
CA ALA A 367 30.50 24.33 10.60
C ALA A 367 29.23 23.52 10.24
N LEU A 368 28.95 23.35 8.95
CA LEU A 368 27.78 22.63 8.47
C LEU A 368 28.20 21.23 7.99
N ALA A 369 27.62 20.18 8.56
CA ALA A 369 28.06 18.81 8.29
C ALA A 369 27.76 18.39 6.84
N SER A 370 28.64 17.56 6.27
CA SER A 370 28.28 16.82 5.05
C SER A 370 27.41 15.63 5.43
N ALA A 371 26.44 15.31 4.58
CA ALA A 371 25.64 14.10 4.73
C ALA A 371 26.29 12.87 4.04
N LEU A 372 27.39 13.06 3.31
CA LEU A 372 28.14 11.96 2.70
C LEU A 372 29.29 11.50 3.61
N PRO A 373 29.57 10.19 3.67
CA PRO A 373 30.69 9.67 4.45
C PRO A 373 32.02 10.21 3.94
N ASN A 374 32.97 10.45 4.85
CA ASN A 374 34.33 10.94 4.55
C ASN A 374 34.43 12.30 3.84
N HIS A 375 33.35 13.07 3.79
CA HIS A 375 33.36 14.43 3.23
C HIS A 375 33.58 15.47 4.33
N PRO A 376 34.41 16.50 4.08
CA PRO A 376 34.64 17.55 5.07
C PRO A 376 33.36 18.38 5.28
N PRO A 377 33.14 18.92 6.49
CA PRO A 377 32.06 19.87 6.70
C PRO A 377 32.29 21.14 5.89
N MET A 378 31.20 21.78 5.45
CA MET A 378 31.23 23.11 4.87
C MET A 378 31.56 24.12 5.97
N ARG A 379 32.63 24.89 5.78
CA ARG A 379 33.04 25.91 6.73
C ARG A 379 32.34 27.21 6.41
N PHE A 380 32.09 28.04 7.41
CA PHE A 380 31.65 29.40 7.20
C PHE A 380 32.44 30.40 8.04
N THR A 381 32.49 31.64 7.57
CA THR A 381 33.00 32.82 8.31
C THR A 381 31.95 33.91 8.30
N GLY A 382 32.13 34.97 9.09
CA GLY A 382 31.08 35.99 9.28
C GLY A 382 30.04 35.53 10.29
N ALA A 383 28.82 36.07 10.22
CA ALA A 383 27.75 35.81 11.18
C ALA A 383 26.44 35.40 10.49
N PRO A 384 26.34 34.16 9.96
CA PRO A 384 25.05 33.61 9.54
C PRO A 384 24.17 33.32 10.76
N ALA A 385 22.85 33.34 10.56
CA ALA A 385 21.90 32.87 11.56
C ALA A 385 21.46 31.45 11.18
N LEU A 386 22.02 30.44 11.84
CA LEU A 386 21.72 29.03 11.56
C LEU A 386 20.36 28.60 12.15
N ALA A 387 19.74 27.59 11.55
CA ALA A 387 18.47 27.00 11.97
C ALA A 387 17.36 28.05 12.25
N GLU A 388 17.19 29.01 11.34
CA GLU A 388 16.28 30.15 11.51
C GLU A 388 15.06 30.07 10.59
N TYR A 389 15.19 29.46 9.41
CA TYR A 389 14.09 29.32 8.45
C TYR A 389 13.58 27.88 8.39
N SER A 390 12.33 27.64 8.82
CA SER A 390 11.72 26.31 8.90
C SER A 390 10.48 26.14 8.01
N ASP A 391 10.21 27.08 7.11
CA ASP A 391 9.02 27.02 6.24
C ASP A 391 9.24 26.19 4.96
N TYR A 392 10.50 25.87 4.61
CA TYR A 392 10.77 24.92 3.54
C TYR A 392 10.57 23.48 4.03
N LEU A 393 9.33 22.99 3.87
CA LEU A 393 8.85 21.69 4.34
C LEU A 393 9.73 20.46 3.99
N PRO A 394 10.43 20.40 2.84
CA PRO A 394 11.35 19.30 2.50
C PRO A 394 12.62 19.21 3.34
N SER A 395 12.86 20.20 4.21
CA SER A 395 14.11 20.40 4.93
C SER A 395 13.90 20.50 6.43
N GLY A 396 14.95 20.22 7.20
CA GLY A 396 15.09 20.75 8.55
C GLY A 396 15.27 22.28 8.54
N PRO A 397 15.37 22.94 9.71
CA PRO A 397 15.60 24.38 9.76
C PRO A 397 16.90 24.80 9.05
N LEU A 398 16.81 25.76 8.13
CA LEU A 398 17.90 26.25 7.29
C LEU A 398 18.46 27.60 7.77
N PRO A 399 19.71 27.94 7.40
CA PRO A 399 20.34 29.20 7.77
C PRO A 399 19.88 30.38 6.91
N LEU A 400 19.78 31.55 7.55
CA LEU A 400 19.87 32.84 6.87
C LEU A 400 21.34 33.22 6.73
N VAL A 401 21.80 33.48 5.51
CA VAL A 401 23.24 33.66 5.25
C VAL A 401 23.79 34.94 5.85
N LYS A 402 23.03 36.05 5.85
CA LYS A 402 23.46 37.35 6.38
C LYS A 402 24.84 37.74 5.81
N THR A 403 25.83 37.94 6.68
CA THR A 403 27.24 38.20 6.31
C THR A 403 28.09 36.93 6.19
N GLY A 404 27.48 35.78 6.41
CA GLY A 404 28.10 34.47 6.39
C GLY A 404 28.61 34.09 5.01
N ARG A 405 29.88 33.70 4.92
CA ARG A 405 30.53 33.20 3.70
C ARG A 405 30.78 31.71 3.83
N PHE A 406 30.16 30.92 2.97
CA PHE A 406 30.11 29.47 3.09
C PHE A 406 31.08 28.87 2.09
N HIS A 407 31.89 27.91 2.51
CA HIS A 407 32.96 27.32 1.71
C HIS A 407 32.97 25.79 1.89
N ALA A 408 32.48 25.10 0.86
CA ALA A 408 32.52 23.65 0.74
C ALA A 408 33.77 23.21 -0.03
N THR A 409 34.53 22.28 0.55
CA THR A 409 35.66 21.62 -0.13
C THR A 409 35.17 20.28 -0.66
N VAL A 410 35.40 20.02 -1.94
CA VAL A 410 34.93 18.81 -2.61
C VAL A 410 36.10 17.82 -2.69
N PRO A 411 36.00 16.62 -2.10
CA PRO A 411 36.97 15.54 -2.30
C PRO A 411 37.08 15.15 -3.77
N THR A 412 38.08 14.32 -4.12
CA THR A 412 38.15 13.80 -5.49
C THR A 412 37.03 12.78 -5.72
N TYR A 413 36.36 12.87 -6.86
CA TYR A 413 35.30 11.96 -7.32
C TYR A 413 35.56 11.52 -8.76
N THR A 414 34.80 10.52 -9.23
CA THR A 414 34.91 9.99 -10.59
C THR A 414 34.52 11.06 -11.61
N GLU A 415 35.44 11.37 -12.52
CA GLU A 415 35.22 12.33 -13.60
C GLU A 415 34.48 11.66 -14.76
N THR A 416 33.30 12.18 -15.07
CA THR A 416 32.41 11.72 -16.15
C THR A 416 32.39 12.68 -17.34
N GLY A 417 33.04 13.84 -17.19
CA GLY A 417 32.87 14.99 -18.08
C GLY A 417 31.70 15.89 -17.69
N GLU A 418 30.90 15.54 -16.68
CA GLU A 418 29.73 16.30 -16.25
C GLU A 418 29.85 16.77 -14.79
N ASN A 419 29.37 17.97 -14.53
CA ASN A 419 29.25 18.55 -13.19
C ASN A 419 27.95 19.33 -13.07
N VAL A 420 27.16 19.02 -12.05
CA VAL A 420 25.92 19.72 -11.74
C VAL A 420 25.98 20.23 -10.32
N ILE A 421 25.98 21.55 -10.12
CA ILE A 421 25.90 22.17 -8.80
C ILE A 421 24.47 22.65 -8.61
N ARG A 422 23.80 22.17 -7.56
CA ARG A 422 22.47 22.66 -7.14
C ARG A 422 22.48 23.10 -5.69
N TRP A 423 21.64 24.07 -5.34
CA TRP A 423 21.36 24.42 -3.94
C TRP A 423 19.99 25.06 -3.80
N TYR A 424 19.35 24.87 -2.66
CA TYR A 424 18.14 25.58 -2.29
C TYR A 424 18.46 27.05 -1.95
N ALA A 425 17.63 27.96 -2.42
CA ALA A 425 17.68 29.37 -2.06
C ALA A 425 16.27 29.95 -1.90
N ARG A 426 16.15 30.97 -1.03
CA ARG A 426 14.99 31.87 -0.98
C ARG A 426 15.45 33.28 -0.73
N PHE A 427 15.04 34.21 -1.59
CA PHE A 427 15.31 35.63 -1.44
C PHE A 427 14.03 36.32 -0.98
N SER A 428 14.05 36.91 0.22
CA SER A 428 12.95 37.73 0.73
C SER A 428 12.86 39.10 0.04
N ALA A 429 13.97 39.55 -0.56
CA ALA A 429 14.07 40.76 -1.37
C ALA A 429 15.21 40.60 -2.40
N ALA A 430 15.20 41.45 -3.43
CA ALA A 430 16.35 41.53 -4.34
C ALA A 430 17.59 42.04 -3.56
N PRO A 431 18.81 41.60 -3.94
CA PRO A 431 20.03 42.05 -3.28
C PRO A 431 20.22 43.58 -3.44
N ALA A 432 20.83 44.23 -2.45
CA ALA A 432 21.01 45.69 -2.45
C ALA A 432 22.02 46.20 -3.50
N ALA A 433 22.86 45.30 -4.03
CA ALA A 433 23.83 45.55 -5.09
C ALA A 433 23.98 44.29 -5.95
N GLU A 434 24.76 44.36 -7.02
CA GLU A 434 25.21 43.14 -7.71
C GLU A 434 26.09 42.32 -6.77
N GLN A 435 25.79 41.04 -6.62
CA GLN A 435 26.44 40.14 -5.67
C GLN A 435 26.68 38.78 -6.31
N ARG A 436 27.79 38.14 -5.96
CA ARG A 436 28.01 36.73 -6.26
C ARG A 436 27.21 35.87 -5.29
N VAL A 437 26.39 34.97 -5.83
CA VAL A 437 25.69 33.95 -5.04
C VAL A 437 26.55 32.72 -4.89
N MET A 438 27.22 32.31 -5.98
CA MET A 438 28.03 31.10 -6.01
C MET A 438 29.34 31.34 -6.75
N VAL A 439 30.43 30.79 -6.22
CA VAL A 439 31.71 30.65 -6.93
C VAL A 439 32.18 29.21 -6.85
N ALA A 440 32.39 28.55 -7.99
CA ALA A 440 32.95 27.21 -8.07
C ALA A 440 34.33 27.24 -8.72
N ALA A 441 35.25 26.46 -8.16
CA ALA A 441 36.59 26.26 -8.72
C ALA A 441 36.70 24.85 -9.31
N THR A 442 37.26 24.73 -10.50
CA THR A 442 37.43 23.43 -11.18
C THR A 442 38.90 23.16 -11.55
N THR A 443 39.22 21.93 -11.93
CA THR A 443 40.57 21.54 -12.37
C THR A 443 40.84 21.80 -13.85
N GLY A 444 39.81 22.13 -14.64
CA GLY A 444 39.92 22.38 -16.07
C GLY A 444 40.50 23.75 -16.40
N THR A 445 40.60 24.07 -17.70
CA THR A 445 41.05 25.40 -18.14
C THR A 445 40.01 26.49 -17.89
N ALA A 446 38.71 26.14 -17.87
CA ALA A 446 37.64 26.97 -17.35
C ALA A 446 37.58 26.87 -15.82
N ALA A 447 38.56 27.50 -15.15
CA ALA A 447 38.92 27.21 -13.77
C ALA A 447 38.01 27.84 -12.70
N ARG A 448 37.27 28.92 -13.01
CA ARG A 448 36.39 29.59 -12.04
C ARG A 448 35.05 29.98 -12.67
N TRP A 449 33.97 29.62 -12.00
CA TRP A 449 32.59 29.84 -12.43
C TRP A 449 31.87 30.67 -11.38
N GLU A 450 31.29 31.80 -11.77
CA GLU A 450 30.65 32.74 -10.84
C GLU A 450 29.19 32.99 -11.25
N LEU A 451 28.25 32.66 -10.37
CA LEU A 451 26.85 33.04 -10.53
C LEU A 451 26.56 34.33 -9.77
N TRP A 452 26.09 35.34 -10.49
CA TRP A 452 25.76 36.66 -10.01
C TRP A 452 24.24 36.89 -9.98
N VAL A 453 23.81 37.70 -9.02
CA VAL A 453 22.45 38.27 -8.94
C VAL A 453 22.55 39.79 -8.86
N ARG A 454 21.57 40.49 -9.45
CA ARG A 454 21.48 41.97 -9.41
C ARG A 454 20.27 42.48 -8.65
N THR A 455 20.22 43.79 -8.47
CA THR A 455 19.17 44.52 -7.74
C THR A 455 17.76 44.37 -8.30
N THR A 456 17.61 43.96 -9.57
CA THR A 456 16.29 43.63 -10.16
C THR A 456 15.93 42.16 -10.06
N GLY A 457 16.76 41.34 -9.42
CA GLY A 457 16.57 39.89 -9.27
C GLY A 457 17.00 39.05 -10.49
N GLY A 458 17.67 39.65 -11.48
CA GLY A 458 18.23 38.93 -12.62
C GLY A 458 19.48 38.12 -12.26
N GLY A 459 19.74 37.03 -12.98
CA GLY A 459 20.92 36.17 -12.85
C GLY A 459 21.90 36.31 -14.01
N ARG A 460 23.19 36.01 -13.78
CA ARG A 460 24.27 36.01 -14.79
C ARG A 460 25.38 35.04 -14.41
N LEU A 461 25.92 34.30 -15.37
CA LEU A 461 27.07 33.42 -15.20
C LEU A 461 28.30 34.02 -15.88
N LEU A 462 29.40 34.11 -15.14
CA LEU A 462 30.72 34.48 -15.64
C LEU A 462 31.68 33.31 -15.48
N ILE A 463 32.51 33.08 -16.49
CA ILE A 463 33.51 32.00 -16.49
C ILE A 463 34.89 32.62 -16.68
N PHE A 464 35.87 32.16 -15.90
CA PHE A 464 37.24 32.65 -15.93
C PHE A 464 38.25 31.50 -16.02
N ASP A 465 39.42 31.79 -16.57
CA ASP A 465 40.57 30.90 -16.49
C ASP A 465 41.31 31.02 -15.13
N ARG A 466 42.44 30.32 -15.03
CA ARG A 466 43.24 30.28 -13.80
C ARG A 466 43.99 31.59 -13.51
N ASP A 467 44.26 32.39 -14.54
CA ASP A 467 44.92 33.69 -14.43
C ASP A 467 43.92 34.83 -14.18
N GLY A 468 42.62 34.52 -14.19
CA GLY A 468 41.53 35.46 -13.92
C GLY A 468 41.02 36.20 -15.16
N ILE A 469 41.34 35.73 -16.37
CA ILE A 469 40.81 36.25 -17.63
C ILE A 469 39.39 35.73 -17.80
N GLN A 470 38.45 36.63 -18.12
CA GLN A 470 37.06 36.26 -18.40
C GLN A 470 36.97 35.53 -19.75
N LEU A 471 36.51 34.29 -19.72
CA LEU A 471 36.33 33.41 -20.87
C LEU A 471 34.93 33.53 -21.48
N ALA A 472 33.90 33.71 -20.64
CA ALA A 472 32.53 33.83 -21.08
C ALA A 472 31.66 34.67 -20.13
N ASP A 473 30.56 35.15 -20.68
CA ASP A 473 29.54 35.93 -20.01
C ASP A 473 28.17 35.62 -20.63
N SER A 474 27.24 35.10 -19.82
CA SER A 474 25.89 34.78 -20.28
C SER A 474 25.03 36.02 -20.58
N GLY A 475 25.43 37.19 -20.09
CA GLY A 475 24.55 38.34 -19.91
C GLY A 475 23.52 38.13 -18.79
N TRP A 476 22.79 39.19 -18.47
CA TRP A 476 21.73 39.15 -17.47
C TRP A 476 20.44 38.57 -18.04
N ILE A 477 19.85 37.59 -17.36
CA ILE A 477 18.50 37.09 -17.64
C ILE A 477 17.59 37.26 -16.43
N ALA A 478 16.27 37.29 -16.66
CA ALA A 478 15.29 37.44 -15.60
C ALA A 478 15.18 36.12 -14.81
N PHE A 479 15.84 36.05 -13.65
CA PHE A 479 15.63 34.96 -12.69
C PHE A 479 14.48 35.26 -11.74
N ASP A 480 14.18 36.54 -11.51
CA ASP A 480 13.12 36.99 -10.59
C ASP A 480 13.26 36.37 -9.19
N VAL A 481 14.50 36.32 -8.67
CA VAL A 481 14.84 35.54 -7.46
C VAL A 481 14.02 35.94 -6.21
N HIS A 482 13.51 37.17 -6.16
CA HIS A 482 12.78 37.71 -5.00
C HIS A 482 11.25 37.59 -5.09
N THR A 483 10.71 37.20 -6.25
CA THR A 483 9.27 36.96 -6.44
C THR A 483 8.93 35.49 -6.66
N SER A 484 9.94 34.66 -6.95
CA SER A 484 9.76 33.24 -7.28
C SER A 484 9.58 32.33 -6.04
N GLY A 485 9.74 32.87 -4.83
CA GLY A 485 9.59 32.08 -3.59
C GLY A 485 10.74 31.11 -3.36
N ASP A 486 10.39 29.86 -3.04
CA ASP A 486 11.34 28.78 -2.82
C ASP A 486 11.89 28.27 -4.15
N MET A 487 13.21 28.13 -4.28
CA MET A 487 13.83 27.69 -5.52
C MET A 487 15.09 26.84 -5.31
N VAL A 488 15.39 26.02 -6.31
CA VAL A 488 16.68 25.36 -6.49
C VAL A 488 17.45 26.08 -7.59
N MET A 489 18.61 26.63 -7.26
CA MET A 489 19.52 27.23 -8.22
C MET A 489 20.41 26.14 -8.83
N ARG A 490 20.79 26.25 -10.11
CA ARG A 490 21.66 25.28 -10.77
C ARG A 490 22.72 25.91 -11.67
N VAL A 491 23.90 25.29 -11.69
CA VAL A 491 24.94 25.48 -12.72
C VAL A 491 25.40 24.10 -13.20
N PHE A 492 25.32 23.87 -14.50
CA PHE A 492 25.70 22.64 -15.17
C PHE A 492 26.89 22.88 -16.10
N MET A 493 27.79 21.90 -16.17
CA MET A 493 28.96 21.88 -17.04
C MET A 493 29.07 20.49 -17.66
N ARG A 494 29.14 20.39 -18.98
CA ARG A 494 29.34 19.13 -19.73
C ARG A 494 30.47 19.27 -20.74
N GLN A 495 31.47 18.41 -20.62
CA GLN A 495 32.55 18.29 -21.57
C GLN A 495 32.02 17.65 -22.86
N SER A 496 32.07 18.40 -23.97
CA SER A 496 31.66 17.95 -25.30
C SER A 496 32.84 18.10 -26.26
N GLY A 497 33.62 17.02 -26.43
CA GLY A 497 34.89 17.07 -27.15
C GLY A 497 35.84 18.11 -26.53
N ALA A 498 36.25 19.10 -27.32
CA ALA A 498 37.13 20.19 -26.87
C ALA A 498 36.37 21.38 -26.24
N ASN A 499 35.05 21.31 -26.11
CA ASN A 499 34.21 22.41 -25.63
C ASN A 499 33.54 22.05 -24.30
N VAL A 500 33.07 23.07 -23.58
CA VAL A 500 32.22 22.91 -22.40
C VAL A 500 30.85 23.49 -22.70
N ASP A 501 29.83 22.64 -22.77
CA ASP A 501 28.43 23.09 -22.73
C ASP A 501 28.09 23.45 -21.29
N TRP A 502 27.41 24.57 -21.09
CA TRP A 502 27.02 25.02 -19.76
C TRP A 502 25.57 25.47 -19.72
N VAL A 503 24.96 25.33 -18.53
CA VAL A 503 23.63 25.85 -18.22
C VAL A 503 23.71 26.58 -16.89
N MET A 504 23.01 27.71 -16.80
CA MET A 504 22.62 28.28 -15.52
C MET A 504 21.11 28.40 -15.46
N GLY A 505 20.53 28.19 -14.29
CA GLY A 505 19.09 28.37 -14.13
C GLY A 505 18.64 28.28 -12.69
N ARG A 506 17.33 28.40 -12.52
CA ARG A 506 16.63 28.17 -11.26
C ARG A 506 15.30 27.49 -11.52
N GLU A 507 14.99 26.54 -10.67
CA GLU A 507 13.75 25.78 -10.64
C GLU A 507 12.99 26.26 -9.39
N SER A 508 11.85 26.94 -9.57
CA SER A 508 10.95 27.29 -8.46
C SER A 508 9.77 26.34 -8.43
N PHE A 509 9.23 26.08 -7.24
CA PHE A 509 8.10 25.17 -7.07
C PHE A 509 7.02 25.77 -6.18
N ASP A 510 5.76 25.51 -6.54
CA ASP A 510 4.60 25.85 -5.73
C ASP A 510 4.18 24.61 -4.93
N VAL A 511 4.47 24.59 -3.63
CA VAL A 511 4.31 23.40 -2.78
C VAL A 511 2.85 22.90 -2.71
N PRO A 512 1.82 23.76 -2.57
CA PRO A 512 0.41 23.37 -2.67
C PRO A 512 0.01 22.60 -3.94
N ASP A 513 0.62 22.92 -5.08
CA ASP A 513 0.22 22.39 -6.39
C ASP A 513 1.25 21.47 -7.04
N ALA A 514 2.41 21.27 -6.41
CA ALA A 514 3.53 20.48 -6.91
C ALA A 514 3.96 20.86 -8.36
N THR A 515 3.79 22.13 -8.73
CA THR A 515 4.16 22.64 -10.07
C THR A 515 5.56 23.21 -10.08
N TRP A 516 6.26 23.06 -11.21
CA TRP A 516 7.64 23.51 -11.40
C TRP A 516 7.72 24.60 -12.47
N THR A 517 8.53 25.63 -12.20
CA THR A 517 8.90 26.64 -13.19
C THR A 517 10.42 26.67 -13.33
N ASP A 518 10.90 26.26 -14.50
CA ASP A 518 12.33 26.29 -14.86
C ASP A 518 12.63 27.55 -15.67
N VAL A 519 13.61 28.33 -15.21
CA VAL A 519 14.12 29.51 -15.90
C VAL A 519 15.63 29.42 -15.96
N GLY A 520 16.19 29.47 -17.18
CA GLY A 520 17.62 29.36 -17.37
C GLY A 520 18.08 29.80 -18.75
N THR A 521 19.39 29.73 -18.94
CA THR A 521 20.05 29.94 -20.23
C THR A 521 21.22 28.99 -20.37
N THR A 522 21.62 28.72 -21.61
CA THR A 522 22.66 27.77 -21.95
C THR A 522 23.68 28.42 -22.88
N GLY A 523 24.87 27.82 -22.98
CA GLY A 523 25.86 28.20 -23.98
C GLY A 523 26.98 27.17 -24.11
N THR A 524 27.88 27.42 -25.05
CA THR A 524 29.05 26.56 -25.30
C THR A 524 30.31 27.42 -25.20
N LEU A 525 31.23 27.02 -24.32
CA LEU A 525 32.58 27.58 -24.23
C LEU A 525 33.53 26.73 -25.09
N ALA A 526 33.97 27.30 -26.21
CA ALA A 526 34.80 26.57 -27.17
C ALA A 526 36.26 26.42 -26.72
N ALA A 527 36.90 25.30 -27.04
CA ALA A 527 38.34 25.04 -26.80
C ALA A 527 38.81 25.11 -25.33
N HIS A 528 37.96 24.68 -24.39
CA HIS A 528 38.26 24.66 -22.96
C HIS A 528 37.81 23.33 -22.32
N THR A 529 38.33 23.06 -21.12
CA THR A 529 37.94 21.90 -20.33
C THR A 529 37.30 22.33 -19.02
N ALA A 530 36.27 21.60 -18.58
CA ALA A 530 35.60 21.84 -17.30
C ALA A 530 36.39 21.22 -16.13
N GLY A 531 36.86 19.98 -16.30
CA GLY A 531 37.48 19.20 -15.22
C GLY A 531 36.50 18.87 -14.09
N ARG A 532 37.02 18.53 -12.91
CA ARG A 532 36.22 18.33 -11.69
C ARG A 532 36.12 19.59 -10.85
N VAL A 533 35.02 19.78 -10.14
CA VAL A 533 34.84 20.80 -9.10
C VAL A 533 35.67 20.44 -7.88
N THR A 534 36.34 21.43 -7.29
CA THR A 534 37.24 21.27 -6.12
C THR A 534 36.77 22.03 -4.89
N SER A 535 36.05 23.14 -5.10
CA SER A 535 35.42 23.90 -4.03
C SER A 535 34.23 24.68 -4.55
N ILE A 536 33.24 24.89 -3.69
CA ILE A 536 32.06 25.71 -3.96
C ILE A 536 31.91 26.70 -2.80
N GLN A 537 31.76 27.98 -3.14
CA GLN A 537 31.47 29.04 -2.19
C GLN A 537 30.07 29.57 -2.40
N LEU A 538 29.34 29.79 -1.32
CA LEU A 538 28.06 30.48 -1.33
C LEU A 538 28.16 31.79 -0.53
N ASN A 539 27.55 32.86 -1.04
CA ASN A 539 27.69 34.22 -0.52
C ASN A 539 29.16 34.66 -0.33
N PRO A 540 30.06 34.49 -1.33
CA PRO A 540 31.49 34.81 -1.18
C PRO A 540 31.75 36.28 -0.83
N ASP A 541 30.85 37.18 -1.21
CA ASP A 541 30.95 38.62 -0.89
C ASP A 541 30.54 38.92 0.56
N GLY A 542 29.72 38.05 1.19
CA GLY A 542 29.22 38.22 2.56
C GLY A 542 28.19 39.35 2.69
N ASN A 543 27.38 39.59 1.64
CA ASN A 543 26.44 40.71 1.60
C ASN A 543 25.12 40.38 0.86
N LEU A 544 24.72 39.11 0.84
CA LEU A 544 23.40 38.70 0.34
C LEU A 544 22.24 39.03 1.30
N GLY A 545 22.50 39.28 2.59
CA GLY A 545 21.46 39.65 3.55
C GLY A 545 20.58 38.47 3.96
N ASP A 546 19.26 38.63 3.96
CA ASP A 546 18.29 37.68 4.53
C ASP A 546 17.90 36.56 3.56
N VAL A 547 18.88 36.10 2.79
CA VAL A 547 18.72 34.97 1.87
C VAL A 547 18.85 33.68 2.66
N VAL A 548 17.90 32.77 2.48
CA VAL A 548 18.00 31.40 2.98
C VAL A 548 18.80 30.59 1.97
N LEU A 549 19.77 29.79 2.41
CA LEU A 549 20.47 28.81 1.57
C LEU A 549 20.52 27.45 2.25
N GLY A 550 20.43 26.37 1.49
CA GLY A 550 20.51 25.01 2.00
C GLY A 550 20.73 23.99 0.90
N HIS A 551 20.86 22.71 1.28
CA HIS A 551 20.93 21.58 0.34
C HIS A 551 21.91 21.78 -0.82
N LEU A 552 23.14 22.23 -0.53
CA LEU A 552 24.18 22.32 -1.55
C LEU A 552 24.58 20.92 -1.97
N VAL A 553 24.36 20.58 -3.23
CA VAL A 553 24.66 19.28 -3.83
C VAL A 553 25.49 19.45 -5.10
N LEU A 554 26.48 18.58 -5.26
CA LEU A 554 27.27 18.40 -6.47
C LEU A 554 27.02 16.99 -6.99
N ALA A 555 26.58 16.88 -8.24
CA ALA A 555 26.50 15.61 -8.96
C ALA A 555 27.48 15.58 -10.13
N ASN A 556 27.89 14.38 -10.54
CA ASN A 556 28.73 14.15 -11.72
C ASN A 556 27.94 13.59 -12.92
N ALA A 557 26.61 13.73 -12.93
CA ALA A 557 25.75 13.36 -14.06
C ALA A 557 24.57 14.32 -14.16
N GLU A 558 24.21 14.74 -15.38
CA GLU A 558 23.07 15.63 -15.65
C GLU A 558 21.76 15.05 -15.09
N THR A 559 21.54 13.76 -15.38
CA THR A 559 20.33 13.00 -15.03
C THR A 559 20.19 12.71 -13.53
N ALA A 560 21.17 13.11 -12.71
CA ALA A 560 21.18 12.77 -11.30
C ALA A 560 19.91 13.21 -10.57
N PHE A 561 19.27 14.30 -11.00
CA PHE A 561 18.14 14.91 -10.32
C PHE A 561 16.77 14.62 -10.94
N ASP A 562 16.69 13.80 -11.99
CA ASP A 562 15.43 13.54 -12.73
C ASP A 562 14.32 12.98 -11.82
N ALA A 563 14.69 12.25 -10.76
CA ALA A 563 13.77 11.66 -9.79
C ALA A 563 13.64 12.43 -8.45
N SER A 564 14.30 13.58 -8.30
CA SER A 564 14.33 14.31 -7.02
C SER A 564 13.13 15.24 -6.78
N GLY A 565 12.29 15.47 -7.79
CA GLY A 565 11.20 16.44 -7.71
C GLY A 565 10.24 16.21 -6.53
N ALA A 566 9.86 14.95 -6.29
CA ALA A 566 8.96 14.61 -5.18
C ALA A 566 9.61 14.91 -3.81
N ALA A 567 10.88 14.56 -3.62
CA ALA A 567 11.59 14.84 -2.37
C ALA A 567 11.71 16.35 -2.10
N LEU A 568 11.97 17.14 -3.15
CA LEU A 568 12.09 18.60 -3.08
C LEU A 568 10.76 19.35 -2.85
N THR A 569 9.63 18.65 -2.85
CA THR A 569 8.30 19.15 -2.45
C THR A 569 7.74 18.40 -1.24
N ALA A 570 8.59 17.69 -0.50
CA ALA A 570 8.23 16.91 0.69
C ALA A 570 7.19 15.81 0.39
N HIS A 571 7.24 15.23 -0.81
CA HIS A 571 6.30 14.24 -1.32
C HIS A 571 4.83 14.69 -1.24
N THR A 572 4.58 16.00 -1.37
CA THR A 572 3.22 16.55 -1.35
C THR A 572 2.41 15.97 -2.52
N LEU A 573 1.15 15.63 -2.25
CA LEU A 573 0.21 14.92 -3.13
C LEU A 573 0.54 13.44 -3.42
N GLU A 574 1.49 12.84 -2.73
CA GLU A 574 1.71 11.39 -2.80
C GLU A 574 0.50 10.62 -2.22
N PRO A 575 0.02 9.54 -2.86
CA PRO A 575 -0.98 8.64 -2.28
C PRO A 575 -0.52 8.01 -0.96
N PRO A 576 -1.43 7.73 -0.01
CA PRO A 576 -1.09 7.06 1.24
C PRO A 576 -0.38 5.71 1.06
N ALA A 577 -0.85 4.84 0.16
CA ALA A 577 -0.24 3.53 -0.04
C ALA A 577 1.15 3.63 -0.68
N ASP A 578 1.34 4.55 -1.62
CA ASP A 578 2.65 4.86 -2.21
C ASP A 578 3.63 5.38 -1.13
N ARG A 579 3.17 6.27 -0.25
CA ARG A 579 3.96 6.78 0.87
C ARG A 579 4.39 5.66 1.82
N VAL A 580 3.46 4.78 2.20
CA VAL A 580 3.74 3.62 3.07
C VAL A 580 4.74 2.68 2.39
N THR A 581 4.56 2.41 1.09
CA THR A 581 5.45 1.56 0.30
C THR A 581 6.85 2.14 0.22
N ARG A 582 6.98 3.42 -0.12
CA ARG A 582 8.27 4.10 -0.23
C ARG A 582 8.99 4.16 1.11
N LEU A 583 8.32 4.58 2.19
CA LEU A 583 8.94 4.66 3.52
C LEU A 583 9.38 3.29 4.01
N CYS A 584 8.59 2.23 3.78
CA CYS A 584 8.99 0.87 4.11
C CYS A 584 10.21 0.42 3.29
N ALA A 585 10.25 0.72 1.99
CA ALA A 585 11.39 0.38 1.13
C ALA A 585 12.68 1.11 1.55
N GLU A 586 12.60 2.42 1.82
CA GLU A 586 13.73 3.24 2.26
C GLU A 586 14.31 2.76 3.61
N GLU A 587 13.47 2.29 4.52
CA GLU A 587 13.86 1.78 5.83
C GLU A 587 14.07 0.24 5.86
N ASN A 588 14.03 -0.41 4.69
CA ASN A 588 14.19 -1.85 4.51
C ASN A 588 13.25 -2.70 5.39
N ILE A 589 11.98 -2.28 5.44
CA ILE A 589 10.88 -2.97 6.12
C ILE A 589 10.04 -3.72 5.09
N PRO A 590 9.94 -5.06 5.16
CA PRO A 590 9.04 -5.81 4.28
C PRO A 590 7.60 -5.35 4.46
N LEU A 591 6.92 -5.04 3.36
CA LEU A 591 5.53 -4.61 3.33
C LEU A 591 4.69 -5.60 2.52
N THR A 592 3.45 -5.85 2.95
CA THR A 592 2.37 -6.41 2.11
C THR A 592 1.33 -5.32 1.90
N LEU A 593 1.01 -5.01 0.65
CA LEU A 593 -0.05 -4.05 0.33
C LEU A 593 -1.30 -4.82 -0.08
N VAL A 594 -2.45 -4.49 0.52
CA VAL A 594 -3.73 -5.20 0.34
C VAL A 594 -4.80 -4.24 -0.13
N GLY A 595 -5.53 -4.62 -1.17
CA GLY A 595 -6.62 -3.82 -1.74
C GLY A 595 -6.15 -2.86 -2.84
N PRO A 596 -7.10 -2.34 -3.64
CA PRO A 596 -6.80 -1.35 -4.67
C PRO A 596 -6.36 -0.01 -4.08
N ASP A 597 -5.66 0.79 -4.87
CA ASP A 597 -5.36 2.18 -4.54
C ASP A 597 -5.60 3.06 -5.77
N SER A 598 -6.74 3.75 -5.83
CA SER A 598 -7.01 4.74 -6.88
C SER A 598 -6.15 6.01 -6.73
N GLY A 599 -5.53 6.20 -5.57
CA GLY A 599 -4.83 7.41 -5.18
C GLY A 599 -5.75 8.62 -4.99
N ILE A 600 -7.08 8.48 -4.95
CA ILE A 600 -7.98 9.65 -4.80
C ILE A 600 -7.60 10.50 -3.59
N VAL A 601 -7.28 9.87 -2.46
CA VAL A 601 -6.70 10.55 -1.30
C VAL A 601 -5.26 10.95 -1.62
N ARG A 602 -4.97 12.24 -1.50
CA ARG A 602 -3.62 12.79 -1.67
C ARG A 602 -3.11 13.26 -0.30
N MET A 603 -1.91 12.87 0.07
CA MET A 603 -1.29 13.31 1.32
C MET A 603 -0.74 14.74 1.22
N GLY A 604 -0.70 15.45 2.34
CA GLY A 604 0.08 16.69 2.45
C GLY A 604 1.58 16.40 2.58
N ALA A 605 2.35 17.45 2.84
CA ALA A 605 3.80 17.36 2.96
C ALA A 605 4.21 16.36 4.06
N GLN A 606 5.21 15.53 3.77
CA GLN A 606 5.83 14.63 4.73
C GLN A 606 6.68 15.44 5.72
N SER A 607 6.41 15.25 7.01
CA SER A 607 7.17 15.89 8.09
C SER A 607 8.41 15.10 8.51
N ILE A 608 9.25 15.70 9.35
CA ILE A 608 10.34 15.03 10.07
C ILE A 608 9.74 14.37 11.31
N ALA A 609 9.40 13.08 11.21
CA ALA A 609 8.79 12.31 12.30
C ALA A 609 9.35 10.87 12.32
N THR A 610 8.97 10.09 13.33
CA THR A 610 9.39 8.68 13.37
C THR A 610 8.74 7.90 12.23
N LEU A 611 9.35 6.80 11.79
CA LEU A 611 8.75 5.95 10.74
C LEU A 611 7.31 5.58 11.10
N MET A 612 7.05 5.13 12.34
CA MET A 612 5.71 4.75 12.75
C MET A 612 4.71 5.92 12.72
N ASP A 613 5.12 7.13 13.08
CA ASP A 613 4.24 8.30 13.01
C ASP A 613 3.88 8.63 11.55
N LEU A 614 4.85 8.58 10.64
CA LEU A 614 4.60 8.81 9.21
C LEU A 614 3.70 7.73 8.58
N LEU A 615 3.87 6.47 8.98
CA LEU A 615 3.00 5.37 8.52
C LEU A 615 1.57 5.49 9.09
N ARG A 616 1.43 5.91 10.36
CA ARG A 616 0.12 6.16 10.98
C ARG A 616 -0.56 7.42 10.44
N GLU A 617 0.20 8.41 10.02
CA GLU A 617 -0.30 9.58 9.32
C GLU A 617 -0.98 9.19 8.00
N ALA A 618 -0.35 8.29 7.22
CA ALA A 618 -0.95 7.72 6.02
C ALA A 618 -2.21 6.89 6.32
N GLU A 619 -2.16 6.02 7.34
CA GLU A 619 -3.34 5.26 7.81
C GLU A 619 -4.49 6.20 8.20
N THR A 620 -4.20 7.33 8.86
CA THR A 620 -5.21 8.29 9.31
C THR A 620 -5.86 9.02 8.15
N ALA A 621 -5.08 9.42 7.12
CA ALA A 621 -5.59 10.13 5.96
C ALA A 621 -6.41 9.22 5.02
N ASP A 622 -5.96 7.99 4.82
CA ASP A 622 -6.67 7.01 4.01
C ASP A 622 -7.84 6.39 4.77
N ILE A 623 -7.77 6.25 6.11
CA ILE A 623 -8.69 5.43 6.91
C ILE A 623 -8.55 3.93 6.54
N GLY A 624 -7.31 3.54 6.21
CA GLY A 624 -6.90 2.16 5.98
C GLY A 624 -6.56 1.42 7.28
N ILE A 625 -5.88 0.28 7.16
CA ILE A 625 -5.44 -0.53 8.30
C ILE A 625 -3.96 -0.90 8.18
N LEU A 626 -3.12 -0.31 9.02
CA LEU A 626 -1.71 -0.69 9.18
C LEU A 626 -1.59 -1.74 10.28
N HIS A 627 -1.17 -2.96 9.92
CA HIS A 627 -1.04 -4.11 10.81
C HIS A 627 0.21 -4.95 10.47
N GLU A 628 0.38 -6.12 11.11
CA GLU A 628 1.47 -7.06 10.80
C GLU A 628 0.92 -8.33 10.13
N PRO A 629 1.48 -8.78 9.00
CA PRO A 629 1.08 -9.99 8.33
C PRO A 629 1.48 -11.22 9.14
N ARG A 630 0.73 -12.32 8.99
CA ARG A 630 1.00 -13.56 9.72
C ARG A 630 2.27 -14.29 9.27
N HIS A 631 2.65 -14.12 8.01
CA HIS A 631 3.60 -15.00 7.31
C HIS A 631 5.01 -14.42 7.14
N LYS A 632 5.23 -13.16 7.53
CA LYS A 632 6.57 -12.54 7.53
C LYS A 632 6.73 -11.56 8.68
N LEU A 633 7.98 -11.35 9.07
CA LEU A 633 8.35 -10.28 10.00
C LEU A 633 8.37 -8.94 9.24
N GLY A 634 7.21 -8.32 9.09
CA GLY A 634 7.03 -7.10 8.30
C GLY A 634 5.77 -6.35 8.70
N LEU A 635 5.37 -5.40 7.86
CA LEU A 635 4.13 -4.65 7.97
C LEU A 635 3.18 -5.05 6.84
N ALA A 636 1.89 -4.82 7.04
CA ALA A 636 0.86 -4.94 6.04
C ALA A 636 -0.02 -3.71 6.09
N TYR A 637 -0.36 -3.16 4.93
CA TYR A 637 -1.23 -2.01 4.79
C TYR A 637 -2.42 -2.41 3.94
N ARG A 638 -3.62 -2.42 4.53
CA ARG A 638 -4.87 -2.52 3.77
C ARG A 638 -5.38 -1.12 3.48
N THR A 639 -5.62 -0.82 2.22
CA THR A 639 -6.19 0.46 1.80
C THR A 639 -7.66 0.56 2.22
N ARG A 640 -8.15 1.79 2.37
CA ARG A 640 -9.59 2.05 2.60
C ARG A 640 -10.46 1.47 1.49
N GLU A 641 -10.03 1.57 0.24
CA GLU A 641 -10.77 1.02 -0.90
C GLU A 641 -10.85 -0.51 -0.86
N GLY A 642 -9.85 -1.18 -0.29
CA GLY A 642 -9.90 -2.61 0.01
C GLY A 642 -10.92 -3.01 1.08
N LEU A 643 -11.59 -2.04 1.73
CA LEU A 643 -12.70 -2.30 2.64
C LEU A 643 -14.07 -2.18 1.96
N TYR A 644 -14.15 -1.56 0.79
CA TYR A 644 -15.41 -1.24 0.12
C TYR A 644 -16.08 -2.42 -0.55
N ALA A 645 -17.39 -2.55 -0.30
CA ALA A 645 -18.29 -3.48 -0.97
C ALA A 645 -17.71 -4.91 -1.11
N GLN A 646 -17.00 -5.37 -0.07
CA GLN A 646 -16.33 -6.66 -0.09
C GLN A 646 -17.36 -7.79 -0.24
N THR A 647 -17.06 -8.77 -1.08
CA THR A 647 -17.72 -10.07 -1.01
C THR A 647 -17.28 -10.75 0.30
N PRO A 648 -18.19 -11.35 1.08
CA PRO A 648 -17.80 -12.09 2.28
C PRO A 648 -16.76 -13.17 1.93
N ALA A 649 -15.60 -13.11 2.56
CA ALA A 649 -14.55 -14.12 2.40
C ALA A 649 -14.99 -15.46 3.00
N VAL A 650 -15.83 -15.40 4.04
CA VAL A 650 -16.46 -16.56 4.67
C VAL A 650 -17.92 -16.25 4.99
N VAL A 651 -18.80 -17.21 4.68
CA VAL A 651 -20.21 -17.21 5.09
C VAL A 651 -20.41 -18.34 6.11
N LEU A 652 -20.82 -17.99 7.32
CA LEU A 652 -21.22 -18.92 8.36
C LEU A 652 -22.74 -18.97 8.45
N ASP A 653 -23.29 -20.09 8.92
CA ASP A 653 -24.71 -20.26 9.12
C ASP A 653 -24.94 -20.68 10.57
N TYR A 654 -25.72 -19.88 11.29
CA TYR A 654 -26.02 -20.13 12.68
C TYR A 654 -26.93 -21.36 12.86
N ALA A 655 -27.94 -21.53 12.00
CA ALA A 655 -28.84 -22.68 12.02
C ALA A 655 -28.12 -23.99 11.65
N ALA A 656 -27.10 -23.92 10.78
CA ALA A 656 -26.19 -25.03 10.47
C ALA A 656 -25.15 -25.31 11.58
N LYS A 657 -25.17 -24.55 12.67
CA LYS A 657 -24.27 -24.69 13.84
C LYS A 657 -22.80 -24.51 13.48
N HIS A 658 -22.49 -23.61 12.55
CA HIS A 658 -21.10 -23.28 12.21
C HIS A 658 -20.40 -22.53 13.36
N ILE A 659 -21.15 -21.77 14.16
CA ILE A 659 -20.64 -20.95 15.26
C ILE A 659 -20.65 -21.75 16.58
N THR A 660 -19.60 -21.59 17.39
CA THR A 660 -19.45 -22.31 18.67
C THR A 660 -19.44 -21.40 19.89
N GLY A 661 -19.21 -20.10 19.74
CA GLY A 661 -19.34 -19.10 20.80
C GLY A 661 -20.73 -18.46 20.85
N ASP A 662 -20.95 -17.63 21.86
CA ASP A 662 -22.18 -16.84 21.97
C ASP A 662 -22.18 -15.69 20.96
N LEU A 663 -23.28 -15.56 20.22
CA LEU A 663 -23.54 -14.41 19.35
C LEU A 663 -24.21 -13.30 20.20
N ALA A 664 -23.38 -12.53 20.89
CA ALA A 664 -23.83 -11.48 21.82
C ALA A 664 -23.72 -10.09 21.18
N PRO A 665 -24.83 -9.50 20.69
CA PRO A 665 -24.81 -8.11 20.23
C PRO A 665 -24.56 -7.18 21.41
N VAL A 666 -23.84 -6.10 21.17
CA VAL A 666 -23.61 -5.00 22.09
C VAL A 666 -24.09 -3.72 21.44
N ASP A 667 -24.94 -3.01 22.18
CA ASP A 667 -25.48 -1.70 21.83
C ASP A 667 -24.96 -0.71 22.88
N ASP A 668 -23.83 -0.07 22.59
CA ASP A 668 -23.10 0.84 23.47
C ASP A 668 -22.74 2.15 22.74
N ASP A 669 -22.33 3.17 23.50
CA ASP A 669 -21.95 4.49 22.97
C ASP A 669 -20.45 4.62 22.65
N GLN A 670 -19.69 3.52 22.71
CA GLN A 670 -18.22 3.55 22.68
C GLN A 670 -17.68 4.13 21.37
N ALA A 671 -18.29 3.72 20.25
CA ALA A 671 -17.89 4.13 18.90
C ALA A 671 -18.63 5.38 18.38
N THR A 672 -19.63 5.87 19.12
CA THR A 672 -20.50 6.97 18.63
C THR A 672 -19.73 8.28 18.56
N ARG A 673 -19.71 8.90 17.38
CA ARG A 673 -19.18 10.25 17.16
C ARG A 673 -20.10 11.00 16.20
N ASN A 674 -20.79 12.01 16.71
CA ASN A 674 -21.85 12.72 15.98
C ASN A 674 -21.56 14.22 15.76
N ASP A 675 -20.37 14.67 16.14
CA ASP A 675 -19.84 16.02 15.93
C ASP A 675 -18.33 15.95 15.64
N ILE A 676 -17.96 15.96 14.37
CA ILE A 676 -16.59 15.73 13.91
C ILE A 676 -15.99 17.04 13.40
N GLU A 677 -14.85 17.46 13.95
CA GLU A 677 -14.00 18.51 13.40
C GLU A 677 -12.71 17.90 12.82
N VAL A 678 -12.46 18.12 11.53
CA VAL A 678 -11.22 17.71 10.86
C VAL A 678 -10.37 18.93 10.53
N LYS A 679 -9.07 18.86 10.84
CA LYS A 679 -8.08 19.93 10.60
C LYS A 679 -6.98 19.44 9.68
N ARG A 680 -6.51 20.29 8.76
CA ARG A 680 -5.28 20.02 8.01
C ARG A 680 -4.10 20.70 8.72
N PRO A 681 -2.95 20.01 8.89
CA PRO A 681 -1.73 20.67 9.38
C PRO A 681 -1.41 21.91 8.54
N ARG A 682 -1.20 23.06 9.20
CA ARG A 682 -0.94 24.36 8.55
C ARG A 682 -2.00 24.77 7.51
N GLY A 683 -3.22 24.26 7.63
CA GLY A 683 -4.33 24.53 6.72
C GLY A 683 -5.60 24.96 7.44
N SER A 684 -6.74 24.68 6.84
CA SER A 684 -8.06 25.01 7.38
C SER A 684 -8.65 23.87 8.23
N SER A 685 -9.89 24.05 8.67
CA SER A 685 -10.69 23.07 9.39
C SER A 685 -12.12 22.99 8.84
N TYR A 686 -12.76 21.83 8.95
CA TYR A 686 -14.17 21.63 8.62
C TYR A 686 -14.87 20.84 9.73
N ARG A 687 -16.13 21.20 10.04
CA ARG A 687 -16.93 20.55 11.09
C ARG A 687 -18.23 19.98 10.50
N ALA A 688 -18.49 18.70 10.75
CA ALA A 688 -19.70 17.99 10.36
C ALA A 688 -20.47 17.52 11.60
N VAL A 689 -21.79 17.74 11.64
CA VAL A 689 -22.63 17.43 12.81
C VAL A 689 -23.89 16.68 12.35
N LEU A 690 -24.26 15.60 13.05
CA LEU A 690 -25.54 14.94 12.84
C LEU A 690 -26.63 15.67 13.66
N GLU A 691 -27.43 16.50 12.99
CA GLU A 691 -28.41 17.38 13.65
C GLU A 691 -29.72 16.69 14.05
N SER A 692 -30.06 15.55 13.43
CA SER A 692 -31.30 14.81 13.66
C SER A 692 -31.12 13.31 13.41
N GLY A 693 -32.03 12.50 13.96
CA GLY A 693 -31.96 11.03 13.89
C GLY A 693 -31.50 10.39 15.20
N PRO A 694 -31.56 9.06 15.29
CA PRO A 694 -31.40 8.32 16.55
C PRO A 694 -30.05 8.57 17.23
N LEU A 695 -28.97 8.70 16.45
CA LEU A 695 -27.61 8.95 16.96
C LEU A 695 -27.19 10.44 16.90
N SER A 696 -28.15 11.36 16.75
CA SER A 696 -27.87 12.81 16.63
C SER A 696 -27.46 13.48 17.94
N VAL A 697 -26.97 14.73 17.82
CA VAL A 697 -26.60 15.57 18.97
C VAL A 697 -27.78 16.02 19.84
N GLN A 698 -29.02 15.73 19.43
CA GLN A 698 -30.21 16.06 20.21
C GLN A 698 -30.26 15.26 21.51
N ALA A 699 -30.90 15.81 22.54
CA ALA A 699 -31.08 15.09 23.79
C ALA A 699 -32.04 13.88 23.61
N PRO A 700 -31.86 12.79 24.38
CA PRO A 700 -32.80 11.69 24.40
C PRO A 700 -34.24 12.16 24.68
N PRO A 701 -35.27 11.62 24.00
CA PRO A 701 -35.21 10.45 23.10
C PRO A 701 -35.00 10.78 21.62
N ALA A 702 -34.81 12.05 21.24
CA ALA A 702 -34.70 12.46 19.84
C ALA A 702 -33.28 12.28 19.24
N GLY A 703 -32.30 12.00 20.11
CA GLY A 703 -30.91 11.67 19.79
C GLY A 703 -30.22 11.07 21.02
N VAL A 704 -28.90 11.00 21.01
CA VAL A 704 -28.07 10.44 22.11
C VAL A 704 -27.28 11.49 22.88
N GLY A 705 -27.40 12.77 22.53
CA GLY A 705 -26.54 13.85 23.02
C GLY A 705 -25.26 14.00 22.22
N ARG A 706 -24.42 14.98 22.55
CA ARG A 706 -23.21 15.32 21.78
C ARG A 706 -22.02 14.44 22.17
N TYR A 707 -21.41 13.82 21.17
CA TYR A 707 -20.14 13.09 21.24
C TYR A 707 -19.19 13.68 20.19
N ASP A 708 -18.31 14.59 20.63
CA ASP A 708 -17.41 15.36 19.76
C ASP A 708 -16.03 14.71 19.59
N GLU A 709 -15.45 14.93 18.41
CA GLU A 709 -14.06 14.56 18.10
C GLU A 709 -13.40 15.65 17.25
N SER A 710 -12.16 16.00 17.57
CA SER A 710 -11.33 16.91 16.78
C SER A 710 -10.05 16.17 16.38
N ILE A 711 -9.81 16.03 15.09
CA ILE A 711 -8.69 15.25 14.55
C ILE A 711 -7.92 16.05 13.49
N GLU A 712 -6.60 15.96 13.54
CA GLU A 712 -5.72 16.50 12.49
C GLU A 712 -5.40 15.40 11.47
N VAL A 713 -5.56 15.71 10.17
CA VAL A 713 -5.39 14.77 9.07
C VAL A 713 -4.51 15.42 7.99
N ASN A 714 -3.38 14.79 7.66
CA ASN A 714 -2.44 15.32 6.66
C ASN A 714 -2.89 15.06 5.22
N VAL A 715 -4.01 15.66 4.82
CA VAL A 715 -4.48 15.69 3.43
C VAL A 715 -3.77 16.76 2.61
N GLY A 716 -3.68 16.56 1.30
CA GLY A 716 -2.96 17.45 0.38
C GLY A 716 -3.55 18.85 0.30
N ARG A 717 -4.88 18.96 0.38
CA ARG A 717 -5.62 20.22 0.18
C ARG A 717 -6.82 20.33 1.12
N ASP A 718 -7.16 21.55 1.50
CA ASP A 718 -8.31 21.85 2.39
C ASP A 718 -9.66 21.40 1.78
N LEU A 719 -9.75 21.30 0.46
CA LEU A 719 -10.95 20.83 -0.24
C LEU A 719 -11.32 19.37 0.06
N ALA A 720 -10.40 18.58 0.64
CA ALA A 720 -10.69 17.21 1.09
C ALA A 720 -11.31 17.16 2.50
N LEU A 721 -11.30 18.26 3.27
CA LEU A 721 -11.78 18.27 4.65
C LEU A 721 -13.28 17.94 4.80
N PRO A 722 -14.19 18.41 3.91
CA PRO A 722 -15.61 18.03 3.98
C PRO A 722 -15.82 16.52 3.81
N ASP A 723 -15.14 15.89 2.85
CA ASP A 723 -15.27 14.45 2.60
C ASP A 723 -14.67 13.64 3.77
N GLN A 724 -13.55 14.08 4.34
CA GLN A 724 -12.93 13.50 5.53
C GLN A 724 -13.83 13.58 6.77
N ALA A 725 -14.47 14.73 7.02
CA ALA A 725 -15.37 14.91 8.15
C ALA A 725 -16.68 14.15 7.96
N GLY A 726 -17.25 14.20 6.75
CA GLY A 726 -18.50 13.52 6.40
C GLY A 726 -18.38 12.00 6.49
N TRP A 727 -17.27 11.42 6.01
CA TRP A 727 -17.05 9.98 6.09
C TRP A 727 -16.85 9.50 7.54
N ARG A 728 -16.10 10.25 8.36
CA ARG A 728 -15.96 9.91 9.79
C ARG A 728 -17.26 10.04 10.56
N LEU A 729 -18.06 11.07 10.26
CA LEU A 729 -19.41 11.21 10.84
C LEU A 729 -20.27 10.00 10.46
N HIS A 730 -20.27 9.59 9.19
CA HIS A 730 -20.98 8.39 8.72
C HIS A 730 -20.58 7.12 9.48
N LEU A 731 -19.28 6.87 9.64
CA LEU A 731 -18.79 5.72 10.41
C LEU A 731 -19.16 5.80 11.90
N GLY A 732 -19.14 7.00 12.49
CA GLY A 732 -19.44 7.26 13.90
C GLY A 732 -20.93 7.31 14.24
N THR A 733 -21.82 7.36 13.24
CA THR A 733 -23.28 7.43 13.43
C THR A 733 -24.03 6.33 12.68
N TRP A 734 -23.38 5.19 12.42
CA TRP A 734 -24.06 4.02 11.87
C TRP A 734 -24.82 3.28 12.97
N ASP A 735 -26.15 3.24 12.84
CA ASP A 735 -27.07 2.68 13.84
C ASP A 735 -27.31 1.19 13.59
N GLU A 736 -26.36 0.36 14.05
CA GLU A 736 -26.44 -1.09 14.00
C GLU A 736 -25.79 -1.72 15.25
N PRO A 737 -26.40 -2.76 15.85
CA PRO A 737 -25.77 -3.48 16.95
C PRO A 737 -24.40 -4.04 16.56
N ARG A 738 -23.40 -3.84 17.41
CA ARG A 738 -22.06 -4.38 17.20
C ARG A 738 -22.00 -5.83 17.67
N TYR A 739 -21.35 -6.68 16.91
CA TYR A 739 -21.04 -8.06 17.33
C TYR A 739 -19.55 -8.14 17.64
N PRO A 740 -19.08 -7.66 18.80
CA PRO A 740 -17.67 -7.34 19.04
C PRO A 740 -16.73 -8.53 18.87
N THR A 741 -17.22 -9.75 19.15
CA THR A 741 -16.45 -10.97 19.01
C THR A 741 -17.27 -12.11 18.43
N LEU A 742 -16.60 -12.93 17.61
CA LEU A 742 -17.12 -14.21 17.12
C LEU A 742 -16.08 -15.30 17.35
N GLU A 743 -16.45 -16.41 17.98
CA GLU A 743 -15.56 -17.54 18.22
C GLU A 743 -15.99 -18.79 17.45
N VAL A 744 -15.04 -19.35 16.70
CA VAL A 744 -15.19 -20.63 15.98
C VAL A 744 -14.18 -21.64 16.49
N HIS A 745 -14.63 -22.89 16.63
CA HIS A 745 -13.77 -24.02 16.93
C HIS A 745 -13.57 -24.85 15.66
N LEU A 746 -12.34 -24.88 15.12
CA LEU A 746 -12.07 -25.52 13.83
C LEU A 746 -12.34 -27.03 13.82
N ALA A 747 -12.41 -27.67 15.01
CA ALA A 747 -12.76 -29.08 15.14
C ALA A 747 -14.28 -29.33 15.20
N ASN A 748 -15.12 -28.31 15.05
CA ASN A 748 -16.57 -28.44 14.98
C ASN A 748 -16.94 -29.33 13.78
N PRO A 749 -17.64 -30.47 13.98
CA PRO A 749 -17.97 -31.39 12.89
C PRO A 749 -18.94 -30.81 11.85
N HIS A 750 -19.57 -29.68 12.14
CA HIS A 750 -20.42 -28.97 11.17
C HIS A 750 -19.62 -28.08 10.21
N LEU A 751 -18.30 -27.89 10.43
CA LEU A 751 -17.44 -27.16 9.52
C LEU A 751 -16.83 -28.12 8.49
N GLY A 752 -17.19 -27.96 7.22
CA GLY A 752 -16.55 -28.65 6.10
C GLY A 752 -15.10 -28.19 5.88
N ALA A 753 -14.32 -28.98 5.12
CA ALA A 753 -12.91 -28.69 4.87
C ALA A 753 -12.68 -27.31 4.24
N ASP A 754 -13.50 -26.93 3.26
CA ASP A 754 -13.40 -25.63 2.58
C ASP A 754 -13.69 -24.46 3.52
N LEU A 755 -14.66 -24.62 4.42
CA LEU A 755 -15.00 -23.61 5.41
C LEU A 755 -13.88 -23.44 6.45
N VAL A 756 -13.24 -24.55 6.86
CA VAL A 756 -12.05 -24.50 7.73
C VAL A 756 -10.90 -23.80 7.02
N ALA A 757 -10.65 -24.10 5.74
CA ALA A 757 -9.62 -23.42 4.95
C ALA A 757 -9.90 -21.92 4.82
N GLY A 758 -11.16 -21.53 4.57
CA GLY A 758 -11.58 -20.13 4.52
C GLY A 758 -11.39 -19.40 5.86
N LEU A 759 -11.79 -20.02 6.97
CA LEU A 759 -11.59 -19.47 8.31
C LEU A 759 -10.11 -19.29 8.67
N LEU A 760 -9.25 -20.21 8.21
CA LEU A 760 -7.81 -20.08 8.36
C LEU A 760 -7.25 -18.95 7.47
N ALA A 761 -7.82 -18.73 6.29
CA ALA A 761 -7.37 -17.69 5.35
C ALA A 761 -7.78 -16.26 5.77
N LEU A 762 -8.91 -16.07 6.46
CA LEU A 762 -9.40 -14.76 6.93
C LEU A 762 -8.31 -13.92 7.60
N ASP A 763 -8.12 -12.69 7.13
CA ASP A 763 -7.19 -11.71 7.66
C ASP A 763 -7.87 -10.40 8.09
N VAL A 764 -7.09 -9.49 8.68
CA VAL A 764 -7.55 -8.18 9.11
C VAL A 764 -8.11 -7.39 7.92
N GLY A 765 -9.35 -6.92 8.07
CA GLY A 765 -10.13 -6.18 7.10
C GLY A 765 -11.08 -7.03 6.25
N ASP A 766 -11.02 -8.36 6.30
CA ASP A 766 -11.93 -9.22 5.53
C ASP A 766 -13.36 -9.18 6.08
N ARG A 767 -14.35 -9.23 5.16
CA ARG A 767 -15.76 -9.37 5.51
C ARG A 767 -16.10 -10.83 5.84
N ILE A 768 -16.82 -11.02 6.95
CA ILE A 768 -17.49 -12.26 7.33
C ILE A 768 -19.00 -12.02 7.41
N ARG A 769 -19.79 -12.98 6.91
CA ARG A 769 -21.25 -12.98 7.00
C ARG A 769 -21.75 -14.12 7.86
N ILE A 770 -22.78 -13.86 8.66
CA ILE A 770 -23.51 -14.88 9.42
C ILE A 770 -24.97 -14.86 8.94
N ASP A 771 -25.37 -15.95 8.29
CA ASP A 771 -26.73 -16.18 7.84
C ASP A 771 -27.58 -16.87 8.91
N ASN A 772 -28.90 -16.76 8.75
CA ASN A 772 -29.92 -17.40 9.58
C ASN A 772 -29.73 -17.15 11.09
N PRO A 773 -29.62 -15.88 11.54
CA PRO A 773 -29.47 -15.57 12.95
C PRO A 773 -30.68 -16.09 13.76
N PRO A 774 -30.52 -16.33 15.06
CA PRO A 774 -31.62 -16.81 15.90
C PRO A 774 -32.75 -15.78 16.02
N ASP A 775 -33.99 -16.24 16.20
CA ASP A 775 -35.23 -15.43 16.20
C ASP A 775 -35.27 -14.26 17.21
N TRP A 776 -34.39 -14.24 18.21
CA TRP A 776 -34.27 -13.14 19.18
C TRP A 776 -33.35 -12.00 18.70
N LEU A 777 -32.69 -12.15 17.55
CA LEU A 777 -31.93 -11.12 16.84
C LEU A 777 -32.70 -10.68 15.58
N PRO A 778 -32.36 -9.52 14.99
CA PRO A 778 -32.88 -9.14 13.68
C PRO A 778 -32.68 -10.27 12.67
N ALA A 779 -33.69 -10.53 11.83
CA ALA A 779 -33.70 -11.65 10.88
C ALA A 779 -32.70 -11.49 9.72
N GLU A 780 -32.12 -10.30 9.55
CA GLU A 780 -31.16 -10.04 8.49
C GLU A 780 -29.80 -10.67 8.79
N ALA A 781 -29.08 -11.07 7.73
CA ALA A 781 -27.71 -11.54 7.86
C ALA A 781 -26.83 -10.49 8.56
N ILE A 782 -25.98 -10.98 9.47
CA ILE A 782 -25.04 -10.17 10.24
C ILE A 782 -23.75 -10.09 9.44
N ASP A 783 -23.38 -8.89 9.02
CA ASP A 783 -22.20 -8.63 8.21
C ASP A 783 -21.16 -7.84 9.03
N GLN A 784 -19.98 -8.41 9.19
CA GLN A 784 -18.91 -7.84 10.01
C GLN A 784 -17.57 -7.85 9.26
N ILE A 785 -16.66 -6.95 9.62
CA ILE A 785 -15.27 -6.90 9.17
C ILE A 785 -14.37 -7.37 10.31
N VAL A 786 -13.39 -8.22 10.00
CA VAL A 786 -12.38 -8.70 10.95
C VAL A 786 -11.42 -7.56 11.30
N ALA A 787 -11.55 -6.99 12.50
CA ALA A 787 -10.63 -5.98 13.01
C ALA A 787 -9.36 -6.58 13.62
N GLY A 788 -9.43 -7.82 14.12
CA GLY A 788 -8.30 -8.54 14.71
C GLY A 788 -8.65 -10.00 15.03
N THR A 789 -7.66 -10.78 15.41
CA THR A 789 -7.83 -12.21 15.72
C THR A 789 -7.06 -12.64 16.97
N VAL A 790 -7.62 -13.62 17.67
CA VAL A 790 -6.97 -14.38 18.73
C VAL A 790 -7.09 -15.87 18.41
N GLU A 791 -5.98 -16.52 18.11
CA GLU A 791 -5.91 -17.96 17.91
C GLU A 791 -5.45 -18.63 19.21
N THR A 792 -6.16 -19.67 19.64
CA THR A 792 -5.80 -20.49 20.78
C THR A 792 -5.66 -21.93 20.33
N ILE A 793 -4.43 -22.45 20.39
CA ILE A 793 -4.08 -23.80 19.95
C ILE A 793 -3.66 -24.61 21.18
N THR A 794 -4.33 -25.73 21.39
CA THR A 794 -3.97 -26.75 22.38
C THR A 794 -3.82 -28.11 21.71
N LEU A 795 -3.49 -29.15 22.48
CA LEU A 795 -3.44 -30.52 21.97
C LEU A 795 -4.76 -30.97 21.31
N THR A 796 -5.89 -30.51 21.82
CA THR A 796 -7.25 -30.99 21.47
C THR A 796 -8.13 -29.95 20.79
N GLU A 797 -7.81 -28.66 20.93
CA GLU A 797 -8.64 -27.56 20.44
C GLU A 797 -7.84 -26.59 19.57
N TYR A 798 -8.49 -26.08 18.54
CA TYR A 798 -8.03 -24.91 17.79
C TYR A 798 -9.21 -23.96 17.64
N LYS A 799 -9.17 -22.87 18.42
CA LYS A 799 -10.19 -21.81 18.43
C LYS A 799 -9.63 -20.56 17.78
N ILE A 800 -10.45 -19.91 16.96
CA ILE A 800 -10.19 -18.56 16.46
C ILE A 800 -11.31 -17.67 16.97
N ARG A 801 -10.92 -16.62 17.70
CA ARG A 801 -11.82 -15.53 18.06
C ARG A 801 -11.50 -14.33 17.16
N PHE A 802 -12.49 -13.88 16.41
CA PHE A 802 -12.41 -12.67 15.61
C PHE A 802 -12.91 -11.50 16.45
N ASN A 803 -12.20 -10.38 16.43
CA ASN A 803 -12.69 -9.08 16.85
C ASN A 803 -13.31 -8.42 15.63
N LEU A 804 -14.50 -7.85 15.77
CA LEU A 804 -15.35 -7.50 14.64
C LEU A 804 -15.88 -6.07 14.75
N VAL A 805 -16.09 -5.45 13.60
CA VAL A 805 -16.79 -4.17 13.43
C VAL A 805 -17.83 -4.28 12.31
N PRO A 806 -18.91 -3.47 12.31
CA PRO A 806 -19.93 -3.55 11.26
C PRO A 806 -19.36 -3.37 9.86
N ALA A 807 -19.78 -4.23 8.92
CA ALA A 807 -19.33 -4.15 7.52
C ALA A 807 -20.19 -3.21 6.67
N ARG A 808 -21.48 -3.08 6.98
CA ARG A 808 -22.45 -2.30 6.19
C ARG A 808 -22.08 -0.83 5.97
N PRO A 809 -21.41 -0.10 6.91
CA PRO A 809 -20.93 1.26 6.62
C PRO A 809 -20.01 1.35 5.39
N TRP A 810 -19.41 0.22 4.99
CA TRP A 810 -18.45 0.08 3.89
C TRP A 810 -19.09 -0.45 2.59
N ASP A 811 -20.39 -0.74 2.57
CA ASP A 811 -21.13 -1.10 1.36
C ASP A 811 -21.39 0.15 0.49
N VAL A 812 -20.30 0.65 -0.10
CA VAL A 812 -20.27 1.84 -0.96
C VAL A 812 -20.84 1.52 -2.34
N ALA A 813 -21.59 2.46 -2.91
CA ALA A 813 -22.18 2.29 -4.23
C ALA A 813 -21.16 2.35 -5.37
N SER A 814 -21.34 1.46 -6.35
CA SER A 814 -20.72 1.57 -7.67
C SER A 814 -21.55 2.48 -8.60
N TYR A 815 -20.87 3.15 -9.52
CA TYR A 815 -21.49 4.01 -10.52
C TYR A 815 -22.50 3.21 -11.36
N GLU A 816 -23.67 3.80 -11.67
CA GLU A 816 -24.80 3.19 -12.41
C GLU A 816 -25.53 2.00 -11.74
N GLN A 817 -25.06 1.46 -10.62
CA GLN A 817 -25.71 0.34 -9.92
C GLN A 817 -26.32 0.71 -8.56
N GLY A 818 -25.90 1.82 -7.95
CA GLY A 818 -26.39 2.27 -6.65
C GLY A 818 -27.66 3.12 -6.70
N ARG A 819 -28.58 2.88 -5.75
CA ARG A 819 -29.80 3.70 -5.56
C ARG A 819 -29.67 4.60 -4.33
N ARG A 820 -29.78 5.92 -4.51
CA ARG A 820 -29.86 6.86 -3.39
C ARG A 820 -31.29 6.91 -2.87
N ASP A 821 -31.39 6.92 -1.54
CA ASP A 821 -32.68 7.14 -0.89
C ASP A 821 -33.13 8.59 -1.06
N THR A 822 -34.41 8.84 -0.87
CA THR A 822 -34.91 10.21 -0.72
C THR A 822 -34.62 10.70 0.71
N ALA A 823 -34.51 12.02 0.91
CA ALA A 823 -34.05 12.59 2.17
C ALA A 823 -35.04 12.38 3.33
N GLY A 824 -36.29 12.05 3.04
CA GLY A 824 -37.28 11.60 4.01
C GLY A 824 -38.56 11.09 3.36
N SER A 825 -39.09 9.97 3.86
CA SER A 825 -40.41 9.44 3.49
C SER A 825 -41.07 8.70 4.64
N GLU A 826 -42.40 8.66 4.61
CA GLU A 826 -43.23 8.00 5.62
C GLU A 826 -44.51 7.41 5.00
N LEU A 827 -45.15 6.47 5.71
CA LEU A 827 -46.48 5.99 5.36
C LEU A 827 -47.52 7.11 5.57
N ALA A 828 -48.23 7.50 4.52
CA ALA A 828 -49.33 8.47 4.61
C ALA A 828 -50.59 7.89 5.30
N ALA A 829 -50.73 6.57 5.31
CA ALA A 829 -51.84 5.84 5.92
C ALA A 829 -51.33 4.56 6.61
N ALA A 830 -52.05 4.11 7.64
CA ALA A 830 -51.77 2.83 8.28
C ALA A 830 -52.07 1.67 7.34
N VAL A 831 -51.33 0.58 7.49
CA VAL A 831 -51.46 -0.65 6.70
C VAL A 831 -51.45 -1.87 7.61
N ASP A 832 -52.23 -2.88 7.25
CA ASP A 832 -52.26 -4.17 7.94
C ASP A 832 -51.11 -5.08 7.48
N ALA A 833 -51.00 -6.26 8.08
CA ALA A 833 -49.87 -7.18 7.88
C ALA A 833 -49.84 -7.84 6.49
N ASP A 834 -50.98 -7.89 5.81
CA ASP A 834 -51.20 -8.49 4.50
C ASP A 834 -51.48 -7.47 3.38
N ASP A 835 -51.54 -6.18 3.70
CA ASP A 835 -51.70 -5.12 2.70
C ASP A 835 -50.51 -5.07 1.73
N THR A 836 -50.79 -5.28 0.44
CA THR A 836 -49.79 -5.25 -0.65
C THR A 836 -49.70 -3.89 -1.33
N THR A 837 -50.39 -2.88 -0.80
CA THR A 837 -50.41 -1.53 -1.37
C THR A 837 -50.15 -0.50 -0.27
N LEU A 838 -49.08 0.29 -0.42
CA LEU A 838 -48.70 1.32 0.55
C LEU A 838 -48.91 2.70 -0.06
N THR A 839 -49.41 3.65 0.72
CA THR A 839 -49.42 5.07 0.32
C THR A 839 -48.26 5.76 1.03
N VAL A 840 -47.25 6.20 0.29
CA VAL A 840 -45.99 6.75 0.83
C VAL A 840 -45.89 8.23 0.52
N ALA A 841 -45.75 9.05 1.56
CA ALA A 841 -45.47 10.47 1.45
C ALA A 841 -43.96 10.74 1.52
N THR A 842 -43.41 11.37 0.50
CA THR A 842 -42.06 11.98 0.58
C THR A 842 -42.15 13.26 1.38
N THR A 843 -41.42 13.33 2.49
CA THR A 843 -41.42 14.47 3.42
C THR A 843 -40.32 15.49 3.08
N VAL A 844 -39.17 15.02 2.58
CA VAL A 844 -38.03 15.83 2.13
C VAL A 844 -37.35 15.16 0.94
N GLY A 845 -36.96 15.94 -0.07
CA GLY A 845 -36.26 15.44 -1.26
C GLY A 845 -37.18 15.15 -2.45
N PRO A 846 -36.65 14.54 -3.53
CA PRO A 846 -37.44 14.18 -4.71
C PRO A 846 -38.42 13.04 -4.39
N ALA A 847 -39.54 13.01 -5.12
CA ALA A 847 -40.44 11.86 -5.12
C ALA A 847 -39.71 10.60 -5.61
N TRP A 848 -40.20 9.42 -5.21
CA TRP A 848 -39.63 8.14 -5.63
C TRP A 848 -39.81 7.90 -7.13
N THR A 849 -38.86 7.21 -7.74
CA THR A 849 -38.91 6.89 -9.17
C THR A 849 -40.17 6.08 -9.52
N THR A 850 -40.78 6.40 -10.65
CA THR A 850 -41.87 5.61 -11.25
C THR A 850 -41.39 4.86 -12.50
N ASN A 851 -40.09 4.91 -12.82
CA ASN A 851 -39.54 4.23 -13.98
C ASN A 851 -39.50 2.72 -13.71
N PRO A 852 -40.16 1.88 -14.51
CA PRO A 852 -40.13 0.43 -14.31
C PRO A 852 -38.73 -0.18 -14.39
N ALA A 853 -37.78 0.46 -15.10
CA ALA A 853 -36.40 -0.01 -15.18
C ALA A 853 -35.65 0.11 -13.82
N ASP A 854 -36.12 0.96 -12.91
CA ASP A 854 -35.53 1.13 -11.58
C ASP A 854 -36.13 0.16 -10.55
N LEU A 855 -37.08 -0.70 -10.96
CA LEU A 855 -37.80 -1.66 -10.13
C LEU A 855 -37.50 -3.11 -10.57
N PRO A 856 -37.56 -4.10 -9.67
CA PRO A 856 -37.95 -3.98 -8.26
C PRO A 856 -36.87 -3.33 -7.38
N LEU A 857 -37.30 -2.72 -6.27
CA LEU A 857 -36.43 -2.22 -5.21
C LEU A 857 -36.98 -2.65 -3.84
N ASP A 858 -36.10 -2.76 -2.84
CA ASP A 858 -36.52 -3.12 -1.49
C ASP A 858 -36.55 -1.89 -0.58
N ILE A 859 -37.61 -1.79 0.22
CA ILE A 859 -37.78 -0.78 1.27
C ILE A 859 -37.85 -1.44 2.65
N VAL A 860 -37.54 -0.67 3.68
CA VAL A 860 -37.78 -1.03 5.09
C VAL A 860 -38.81 -0.08 5.69
N VAL A 861 -39.82 -0.67 6.35
CA VAL A 861 -40.82 0.04 7.15
C VAL A 861 -40.88 -0.62 8.52
N GLY A 862 -40.49 0.10 9.57
CA GLY A 862 -40.52 -0.41 10.94
C GLY A 862 -39.77 -1.76 11.13
N GLY A 863 -38.71 -2.01 10.38
CA GLY A 863 -37.95 -3.27 10.40
C GLY A 863 -38.46 -4.39 9.50
N GLU A 864 -39.62 -4.23 8.84
CA GLU A 864 -40.07 -5.16 7.79
C GLU A 864 -39.47 -4.76 6.44
N ARG A 865 -38.78 -5.70 5.79
CA ARG A 865 -38.28 -5.53 4.41
C ARG A 865 -39.36 -5.96 3.42
N MET A 866 -39.66 -5.10 2.46
CA MET A 866 -40.69 -5.32 1.44
C MET A 866 -40.13 -5.03 0.05
N THR A 867 -40.46 -5.86 -0.94
CA THR A 867 -40.05 -5.62 -2.33
C THR A 867 -41.12 -4.82 -3.06
N VAL A 868 -40.79 -3.60 -3.45
CA VAL A 868 -41.62 -2.73 -4.28
C VAL A 868 -41.50 -3.17 -5.73
N THR A 869 -42.61 -3.59 -6.32
CA THR A 869 -42.69 -4.07 -7.71
C THR A 869 -43.23 -3.01 -8.67
N ALA A 870 -43.97 -2.03 -8.16
CA ALA A 870 -44.48 -0.89 -8.93
C ALA A 870 -44.64 0.35 -8.02
N ILE A 871 -44.37 1.53 -8.56
CA ILE A 871 -44.68 2.82 -7.94
C ILE A 871 -45.50 3.65 -8.93
N THR A 872 -46.64 4.16 -8.49
CA THR A 872 -47.54 4.99 -9.31
C THR A 872 -47.84 6.32 -8.63
N GLY A 873 -48.13 7.35 -9.44
CA GLY A 873 -48.35 8.72 -8.98
C GLY A 873 -47.16 9.64 -9.31
N ALA A 874 -47.45 10.80 -9.90
CA ALA A 874 -46.44 11.77 -10.34
C ALA A 874 -46.00 12.76 -9.23
N ALA A 875 -46.65 12.72 -8.06
CA ALA A 875 -46.36 13.57 -6.92
C ALA A 875 -46.61 12.81 -5.62
N SER A 876 -45.99 13.27 -4.52
CA SER A 876 -46.23 12.75 -3.16
C SER A 876 -47.65 13.08 -2.69
N PRO A 877 -48.37 12.15 -2.05
CA PRO A 877 -47.98 10.76 -1.78
C PRO A 877 -48.13 9.84 -3.01
N GLN A 878 -47.23 8.87 -3.15
CA GLN A 878 -47.21 7.86 -4.22
C GLN A 878 -47.74 6.52 -3.72
N THR A 879 -48.27 5.71 -4.63
CA THR A 879 -48.80 4.37 -4.33
C THR A 879 -47.79 3.31 -4.72
N PHE A 880 -47.33 2.53 -3.74
CA PHE A 880 -46.36 1.45 -3.90
C PHE A 880 -47.09 0.11 -3.89
N THR A 881 -46.81 -0.75 -4.86
CA THR A 881 -47.21 -2.15 -4.85
C THR A 881 -46.06 -2.98 -4.31
N VAL A 882 -46.30 -3.76 -3.25
CA VAL A 882 -45.25 -4.48 -2.52
C VAL A 882 -45.52 -5.97 -2.36
N THR A 883 -44.45 -6.75 -2.39
CA THR A 883 -44.38 -8.07 -1.78
C THR A 883 -43.92 -7.91 -0.33
N ARG A 884 -44.77 -8.29 0.62
CA ARG A 884 -44.52 -8.16 2.06
C ARG A 884 -43.55 -9.22 2.58
N SER A 885 -43.01 -8.99 3.79
CA SER A 885 -42.31 -10.01 4.58
C SER A 885 -41.11 -10.70 3.89
N VAL A 886 -40.29 -9.95 3.16
CA VAL A 886 -39.08 -10.47 2.50
C VAL A 886 -38.08 -11.03 3.53
N ASN A 887 -37.99 -10.39 4.70
CA ASN A 887 -37.15 -10.83 5.82
C ASN A 887 -37.91 -11.66 6.87
N GLY A 888 -39.07 -12.24 6.51
CA GLY A 888 -39.88 -13.07 7.41
C GLY A 888 -40.68 -12.31 8.48
N ILE A 889 -40.59 -10.97 8.51
CA ILE A 889 -41.37 -10.12 9.41
C ILE A 889 -42.66 -9.70 8.70
N SER A 890 -43.81 -9.93 9.33
CA SER A 890 -45.10 -9.44 8.84
C SER A 890 -45.88 -8.83 10.01
N LYS A 891 -46.20 -7.53 9.91
CA LYS A 891 -46.95 -6.79 10.94
C LYS A 891 -47.72 -5.59 10.38
N ALA A 892 -48.68 -5.09 11.14
CA ALA A 892 -49.31 -3.81 10.84
C ALA A 892 -48.33 -2.65 11.09
N HIS A 893 -48.42 -1.59 10.29
CA HIS A 893 -47.62 -0.37 10.43
C HIS A 893 -48.54 0.85 10.51
N ALA A 894 -48.21 1.78 11.42
CA ALA A 894 -48.99 3.00 11.59
C ALA A 894 -48.68 4.04 10.50
N ALA A 895 -49.61 4.97 10.27
CA ALA A 895 -49.32 6.19 9.53
C ALA A 895 -48.19 6.97 10.22
N GLY A 896 -47.30 7.58 9.43
CA GLY A 896 -46.09 8.25 9.90
C GLY A 896 -44.90 7.30 10.14
N ALA A 897 -45.04 5.99 9.91
CA ALA A 897 -43.89 5.09 9.95
C ALA A 897 -42.91 5.44 8.83
N SER A 898 -41.63 5.59 9.17
CA SER A 898 -40.60 5.93 8.19
C SER A 898 -40.47 4.83 7.12
N VAL A 899 -40.34 5.28 5.87
CA VAL A 899 -40.09 4.44 4.70
C VAL A 899 -38.73 4.83 4.14
N SER A 900 -37.85 3.86 3.96
CA SER A 900 -36.50 4.08 3.43
C SER A 900 -36.07 2.91 2.55
N LEU A 901 -35.11 3.11 1.66
CA LEU A 901 -34.48 2.03 0.91
C LEU A 901 -33.81 1.07 1.90
N ALA A 902 -33.99 -0.23 1.65
CA ALA A 902 -33.34 -1.28 2.44
C ALA A 902 -31.81 -1.23 2.27
N ASP A 903 -31.36 -1.09 1.02
CA ASP A 903 -29.96 -1.01 0.66
C ASP A 903 -29.70 0.36 -0.01
N ARG A 904 -29.16 1.30 0.76
CA ARG A 904 -28.95 2.69 0.33
C ARG A 904 -27.56 2.87 -0.25
N ALA A 905 -27.44 3.56 -1.38
CA ALA A 905 -26.16 3.91 -1.97
C ALA A 905 -25.38 4.87 -1.07
N ILE A 906 -24.24 4.42 -0.55
CA ILE A 906 -23.30 5.24 0.21
C ILE A 906 -22.26 5.80 -0.76
N ARG A 907 -21.98 7.11 -0.68
CA ARG A 907 -20.85 7.73 -1.40
C ARG A 907 -19.64 7.74 -0.47
N ALA A 908 -18.56 7.11 -0.92
CA ALA A 908 -17.26 7.13 -0.24
C ALA A 908 -16.54 8.48 -0.33
N LEU A 909 -15.46 8.57 0.45
CA LEU A 909 -14.48 9.67 0.50
C LEU A 909 -13.69 9.83 -0.81
#